data_AF-A0ABD3P782-F1
#
_entry.id   AF-A0ABD3P782-F1
#
_cell.length_a   1.000
_cell.length_b   1.000
_cell.length_c   1.000
_cell.angle_alpha   90.00
_cell.angle_beta   90.00
_cell.angle_gamma   90.00
#
_symmetry.space_group_name_H-M   'P 1'
#
loop_
_entity.id
_entity.type
_entity.pdbx_description
1 polymer ?
#
loop_
_entity_poly.entity_id
_entity_poly.type
_entity_poly.pdbx_seq_one_letter_code
_entity_poly.pdbx_strand_id
1 'polypeptide(L)'
;MGQNRDWDREELNGSARAVFATAAPPKIHRRHLPTCGQISASKSSRVEVKESKRFTRNELEDACRRNKAKDIAAMAASRKRNAIALQNQRATQSGADPVDTSGQLRLLDVGVKMCARKYNDAKAEADRLEAEVKSRSNELYELNREADALHEMLEGNNEDARKITGLAAEIQDANVCSEEMLLYRHQLNHMHQRLGNDAVSLDGQLEHISAALVAAEKERFRSQQMLAELESGLTCASIELDETIRDTRVVDHERNHDLRMKQQDATNAGRLEDWNRARVSSNLAMNSSLADANRSERERLQRTIRERQSQLKNLSKSMGENAAKLMGLEESFTHIEQVTGVNSIAAMVHKMKHHEQHHLRLTQEKNDAEERLQAAKTSLSNDQEELDRLKTNGFGTTELNREILDGIKRSIASEKAVGKISKSTNERLESLLVGLRQGGIGLYNRLLPFHSTLLDGEAPRLGEMASTNAIQAASDTMEMISFTEKILGKMLVEIGGIRFVEIKAGREKDDDFVPDIGTNCRVTLQPKNREEDEAEDEDEDATVDLTDDVPSRNMLKTSSEMRVDARRHETRKERIKQELPPSQEEIEFDDTIQTAPDPEDHVCENFISPAKSLSKKKKPMDGVRAFLTELPPEGYI
;
A
#
# COMPACT_ATOMS: atom_id res chain seq x y z
N MET A 1 9.21 5.80 67.64
CA MET A 1 7.73 5.75 67.62
C MET A 1 7.31 6.37 66.30
N GLY A 2 7.03 5.66 65.21
CA GLY A 2 6.37 4.36 65.07
C GLY A 2 4.95 4.63 64.58
N GLN A 3 4.72 4.49 63.27
CA GLN A 3 3.61 3.74 62.66
C GLN A 3 3.55 3.98 61.14
N ASN A 4 4.19 3.05 60.43
CA ASN A 4 3.80 2.64 59.09
C ASN A 4 2.36 2.11 59.11
N ARG A 5 1.62 2.36 58.02
CA ARG A 5 0.47 1.53 57.63
C ARG A 5 0.74 0.99 56.24
N ASP A 6 1.41 -0.15 56.21
CA ASP A 6 1.26 -1.18 55.19
C ASP A 6 0.07 -2.04 55.62
N TRP A 7 -0.92 -2.21 54.76
CA TRP A 7 -1.82 -3.36 54.75
C TRP A 7 -2.25 -3.66 53.31
N ASP A 8 -1.90 -4.87 52.91
CA ASP A 8 -2.63 -5.82 52.05
C ASP A 8 -2.84 -5.51 50.56
N ARG A 9 -1.99 -6.16 49.77
CA ARG A 9 -2.42 -6.75 48.49
C ARG A 9 -1.94 -8.20 48.44
N GLU A 10 -2.71 -9.06 49.09
CA GLU A 10 -2.60 -10.52 48.98
C GLU A 10 -2.98 -11.00 47.57
N GLU A 11 -2.07 -11.83 47.06
CA GLU A 11 -2.25 -13.00 46.21
C GLU A 11 -3.64 -13.28 45.59
N LEU A 12 -3.73 -13.08 44.28
CA LEU A 12 -4.50 -13.95 43.38
C LEU A 12 -3.73 -14.10 42.06
N ASN A 13 -2.58 -14.81 42.11
CA ASN A 13 -1.98 -15.39 40.91
C ASN A 13 -2.76 -16.65 40.53
N GLY A 14 -3.92 -16.42 39.91
CA GLY A 14 -4.71 -17.44 39.24
C GLY A 14 -3.95 -18.01 38.05
N SER A 15 -3.40 -19.20 38.25
CA SER A 15 -2.95 -20.12 37.21
C SER A 15 -4.03 -20.31 36.13
N ALA A 16 -3.84 -19.68 34.97
CA ALA A 16 -4.52 -20.03 33.73
C ALA A 16 -3.49 -20.12 32.60
N ARG A 17 -2.53 -21.04 32.76
CA ARG A 17 -1.70 -21.52 31.66
C ARG A 17 -2.59 -22.42 30.81
N ALA A 18 -3.32 -21.83 29.88
CA ALA A 18 -4.06 -22.56 28.86
C ALA A 18 -3.04 -23.32 28.01
N VAL A 19 -2.91 -24.61 28.30
CA VAL A 19 -2.27 -25.60 27.44
C VAL A 19 -3.13 -25.69 26.19
N PHE A 20 -2.80 -24.93 25.15
CA PHE A 20 -3.23 -25.27 23.80
C PHE A 20 -2.45 -26.52 23.39
N ALA A 21 -2.98 -27.67 23.80
CA ALA A 21 -2.68 -28.93 23.16
C ALA A 21 -3.10 -28.79 21.70
N THR A 22 -2.11 -28.67 20.81
CA THR A 22 -2.27 -28.94 19.39
C THR A 22 -2.66 -30.41 19.25
N ALA A 23 -3.97 -30.67 19.32
CA ALA A 23 -4.53 -31.93 18.89
C ALA A 23 -4.24 -32.06 17.41
N ALA A 24 -3.19 -32.83 17.09
CA ALA A 24 -2.92 -33.26 15.74
C ALA A 24 -4.20 -33.91 15.18
N PRO A 25 -4.67 -33.55 13.98
CA PRO A 25 -5.80 -34.22 13.38
C PRO A 25 -5.48 -35.71 13.28
N PRO A 26 -6.43 -36.62 13.57
CA PRO A 26 -6.20 -38.03 13.41
C PRO A 26 -5.76 -38.28 11.97
N LYS A 27 -4.60 -38.92 11.79
CA LYS A 27 -4.17 -39.46 10.50
C LYS A 27 -5.21 -40.48 10.08
N ILE A 28 -6.21 -40.02 9.33
CA ILE A 28 -7.08 -40.89 8.55
C ILE A 28 -6.14 -41.56 7.57
N HIS A 29 -5.76 -42.81 7.86
CA HIS A 29 -5.24 -43.71 6.86
C HIS A 29 -6.29 -43.76 5.75
N ARG A 30 -6.01 -43.04 4.65
CA ARG A 30 -6.60 -43.35 3.35
C ARG A 30 -6.32 -44.82 3.13
N ARG A 31 -7.31 -45.66 3.42
CA ARG A 31 -7.38 -46.99 2.83
C ARG A 31 -7.34 -46.75 1.33
N HIS A 32 -6.24 -47.15 0.71
CA HIS A 32 -6.20 -47.39 -0.72
C HIS A 32 -7.31 -48.40 -1.00
N LEU A 33 -8.44 -47.90 -1.49
CA LEU A 33 -9.37 -48.74 -2.23
C LEU A 33 -8.60 -49.24 -3.46
N PRO A 34 -8.67 -50.54 -3.77
CA PRO A 34 -8.03 -51.07 -4.96
C PRO A 34 -8.65 -50.37 -6.17
N THR A 35 -7.79 -49.76 -6.97
CA THR A 35 -8.14 -49.23 -8.29
C THR A 35 -8.76 -50.39 -9.06
N CYS A 36 -10.05 -50.28 -9.36
CA CYS A 36 -10.71 -51.20 -10.26
C CYS A 36 -9.94 -51.15 -11.58
N GLY A 37 -9.45 -52.31 -12.00
CA GLY A 37 -8.46 -52.43 -13.05
C GLY A 37 -8.93 -51.80 -14.35
N GLN A 38 -8.01 -51.11 -15.02
CA GLN A 38 -8.05 -51.01 -16.47
C GLN A 38 -8.08 -52.45 -17.01
N ILE A 39 -9.25 -52.86 -17.50
CA ILE A 39 -9.39 -54.05 -18.32
C ILE A 39 -8.66 -53.73 -19.62
N SER A 40 -7.38 -54.10 -19.63
CA SER A 40 -6.59 -54.18 -20.84
C SER A 40 -7.30 -55.13 -21.79
N ALA A 41 -7.53 -54.63 -23.01
CA ALA A 41 -8.14 -55.34 -24.11
C ALA A 41 -7.51 -56.73 -24.27
N SER A 42 -8.24 -57.75 -23.85
CA SER A 42 -7.97 -59.12 -24.23
C SER A 42 -8.17 -59.22 -25.74
N LYS A 43 -7.10 -59.61 -26.42
CA LYS A 43 -7.11 -60.00 -27.82
C LYS A 43 -8.25 -60.99 -28.04
N SER A 44 -9.33 -60.51 -28.67
CA SER A 44 -10.32 -61.36 -29.32
C SER A 44 -9.58 -62.16 -30.39
N SER A 45 -9.30 -63.43 -30.10
CA SER A 45 -9.02 -64.39 -31.15
C SER A 45 -10.30 -64.53 -31.96
N ARG A 46 -10.34 -63.79 -33.06
CA ARG A 46 -11.25 -63.88 -34.18
C ARG A 46 -11.47 -65.34 -34.55
N VAL A 47 -12.49 -65.96 -33.95
CA VAL A 47 -13.13 -67.12 -34.55
C VAL A 47 -13.90 -66.56 -35.73
N GLU A 48 -13.45 -66.89 -36.94
CA GLU A 48 -14.22 -66.66 -38.15
C GLU A 48 -15.59 -67.31 -37.98
N VAL A 49 -16.59 -66.49 -37.62
CA VAL A 49 -17.98 -66.79 -37.90
C VAL A 49 -18.07 -66.83 -39.41
N LYS A 50 -17.92 -68.04 -39.98
CA LYS A 50 -18.40 -68.32 -41.33
C LYS A 50 -19.85 -67.89 -41.33
N GLU A 51 -20.14 -66.81 -42.04
CA GLU A 51 -21.49 -66.41 -42.39
C GLU A 51 -22.20 -67.66 -42.90
N SER A 52 -23.07 -68.22 -42.07
CA SER A 52 -24.03 -69.22 -42.50
C SER A 52 -24.84 -68.54 -43.59
N LYS A 53 -24.53 -68.86 -44.85
CA LYS A 53 -25.32 -68.51 -46.02
C LYS A 53 -26.79 -68.67 -45.62
N ARG A 54 -27.51 -67.54 -45.53
CA ARG A 54 -28.96 -67.56 -45.39
C ARG A 54 -29.48 -68.27 -46.64
N PHE A 55 -29.82 -69.54 -46.49
CA PHE A 55 -30.44 -70.32 -47.56
C PHE A 55 -31.68 -69.53 -47.98
N THR A 56 -31.68 -69.09 -49.23
CA THR A 56 -32.89 -68.49 -49.79
C THR A 56 -33.96 -69.58 -49.86
N ARG A 57 -35.23 -69.22 -49.69
CA ARG A 57 -36.37 -70.16 -49.71
C ARG A 57 -36.30 -71.13 -50.91
N ASN A 58 -35.79 -70.66 -52.05
CA ASN A 58 -35.60 -71.45 -53.26
C ASN A 58 -34.53 -72.55 -53.13
N GLU A 59 -33.42 -72.30 -52.43
CA GLU A 59 -32.37 -73.30 -52.21
C GLU A 59 -32.81 -74.40 -51.25
N LEU A 60 -33.64 -74.05 -50.25
CA LEU A 60 -34.24 -75.01 -49.33
C LEU A 60 -35.28 -75.89 -50.07
N GLU A 61 -36.10 -75.29 -50.94
CA GLU A 61 -37.03 -76.01 -51.79
C GLU A 61 -36.31 -76.98 -52.75
N ASP A 62 -35.17 -76.59 -53.33
CA ASP A 62 -34.37 -77.45 -54.20
C ASP A 62 -33.62 -78.57 -53.46
N ALA A 63 -33.23 -78.35 -52.20
CA ALA A 63 -32.70 -79.41 -51.34
C ALA A 63 -33.80 -80.42 -50.97
N CYS A 64 -35.00 -79.94 -50.65
CA CYS A 64 -36.18 -80.79 -50.40
C CYS A 64 -36.59 -81.58 -51.66
N ARG A 65 -36.54 -80.98 -52.85
CA ARG A 65 -36.81 -81.68 -54.13
C ARG A 65 -35.75 -82.77 -54.40
N ARG A 66 -34.47 -82.49 -54.13
CA ARG A 66 -33.38 -83.48 -54.27
C ARG A 66 -33.51 -84.65 -53.30
N ASN A 67 -33.94 -84.41 -52.05
CA ASN A 67 -34.21 -85.49 -51.10
C ASN A 67 -35.47 -86.27 -51.47
N LYS A 68 -36.56 -85.61 -51.89
CA LYS A 68 -37.75 -86.32 -52.41
C LYS A 68 -37.42 -87.19 -53.63
N ALA A 69 -36.55 -86.73 -54.53
CA ALA A 69 -36.11 -87.53 -55.68
C ALA A 69 -35.28 -88.76 -55.26
N LYS A 70 -34.44 -88.63 -54.23
CA LYS A 70 -33.67 -89.76 -53.66
C LYS A 70 -34.58 -90.78 -52.97
N ASP A 71 -35.58 -90.33 -52.24
CA ASP A 71 -36.55 -91.22 -51.57
C ASP A 71 -37.46 -91.93 -52.58
N ILE A 72 -37.89 -91.24 -53.64
CA ILE A 72 -38.64 -91.86 -54.75
C ILE A 72 -37.77 -92.91 -55.48
N ALA A 73 -36.49 -92.62 -55.71
CA ALA A 73 -35.55 -93.57 -56.31
C ALA A 73 -35.29 -94.79 -55.41
N ALA A 74 -35.19 -94.60 -54.10
CA ALA A 74 -35.03 -95.68 -53.12
C ALA A 74 -36.30 -96.57 -53.05
N MET A 75 -37.49 -95.96 -53.07
CA MET A 75 -38.78 -96.66 -53.13
C MET A 75 -38.94 -97.43 -54.45
N ALA A 76 -38.51 -96.87 -55.59
CA ALA A 76 -38.51 -97.55 -56.88
C ALA A 76 -37.52 -98.73 -56.93
N ALA A 77 -36.33 -98.59 -56.33
CA ALA A 77 -35.35 -99.66 -56.19
C ALA A 77 -35.87 -100.80 -55.29
N SER A 78 -36.58 -100.47 -54.21
CA SER A 78 -37.23 -101.44 -53.34
C SER A 78 -38.37 -102.19 -54.06
N ARG A 79 -39.20 -101.49 -54.84
CA ARG A 79 -40.23 -102.12 -55.71
C ARG A 79 -39.63 -103.05 -56.76
N LYS A 80 -38.48 -102.69 -57.35
CA LYS A 80 -37.72 -103.58 -58.27
C LYS A 80 -37.23 -104.85 -57.59
N ARG A 81 -36.68 -104.76 -56.37
CA ARG A 81 -36.25 -105.96 -55.61
C ARG A 81 -37.44 -106.84 -55.22
N ASN A 82 -38.57 -106.25 -54.81
CA ASN A 82 -39.78 -107.01 -54.48
C ASN A 82 -40.43 -107.67 -55.71
N ALA A 83 -40.37 -107.04 -56.89
CA ALA A 83 -40.83 -107.64 -58.15
C ALA A 83 -39.97 -108.84 -58.58
N ILE A 84 -38.64 -108.78 -58.38
CA ILE A 84 -37.72 -109.89 -58.66
C ILE A 84 -37.95 -111.06 -57.67
N ALA A 85 -38.25 -110.76 -56.39
CA ALA A 85 -38.59 -111.79 -55.41
C ALA A 85 -39.93 -112.51 -55.73
N LEU A 86 -40.92 -111.79 -56.26
CA LEU A 86 -42.20 -112.35 -56.74
C LEU A 86 -42.04 -113.20 -58.02
N GLN A 87 -41.11 -112.83 -58.92
CA GLN A 87 -40.77 -113.61 -60.11
C GLN A 87 -40.06 -114.92 -59.76
N ASN A 88 -39.18 -114.92 -58.76
CA ASN A 88 -38.49 -116.13 -58.28
C ASN A 88 -39.43 -117.10 -57.53
N GLN A 89 -40.54 -116.63 -56.95
CA GLN A 89 -41.56 -117.53 -56.36
C GLN A 89 -42.47 -118.22 -57.40
N ARG A 90 -42.60 -117.68 -58.62
CA ARG A 90 -43.35 -118.32 -59.71
C ARG A 90 -42.55 -119.41 -60.45
N ALA A 91 -41.24 -119.49 -60.24
CA ALA A 91 -40.37 -120.47 -60.91
C ALA A 91 -40.28 -121.84 -60.20
N THR A 92 -40.92 -122.03 -59.03
CA THR A 92 -40.83 -123.27 -58.22
C THR A 92 -42.14 -124.06 -58.10
N GLN A 93 -43.08 -123.92 -59.05
CA GLN A 93 -44.28 -124.77 -59.08
C GLN A 93 -44.52 -125.33 -60.49
N SER A 94 -43.84 -126.43 -60.81
CA SER A 94 -44.21 -127.31 -61.93
C SER A 94 -43.73 -128.72 -61.61
N GLY A 95 -44.68 -129.66 -61.53
CA GLY A 95 -44.42 -131.07 -61.18
C GLY A 95 -45.63 -131.67 -60.46
N ALA A 96 -46.67 -131.98 -61.23
CA ALA A 96 -47.84 -132.71 -60.78
C ALA A 96 -47.57 -134.22 -60.87
N ASP A 97 -47.78 -134.93 -59.76
CA ASP A 97 -48.03 -136.38 -59.70
C ASP A 97 -48.79 -136.70 -58.38
N PRO A 98 -49.54 -137.81 -58.29
CA PRO A 98 -50.80 -137.86 -57.56
C PRO A 98 -50.67 -138.16 -56.05
N VAL A 99 -51.45 -137.39 -55.28
CA VAL A 99 -52.18 -137.75 -54.05
C VAL A 99 -51.39 -138.44 -52.93
N ASP A 100 -50.81 -137.62 -52.05
CA ASP A 100 -50.76 -137.89 -50.61
C ASP A 100 -51.36 -136.69 -49.87
N THR A 101 -52.62 -136.81 -49.42
CA THR A 101 -53.37 -135.77 -48.69
C THR A 101 -52.67 -135.35 -47.38
N SER A 102 -51.73 -136.15 -46.87
CA SER A 102 -50.87 -135.80 -45.74
C SER A 102 -49.80 -134.76 -46.09
N GLY A 103 -49.27 -134.78 -47.32
CA GLY A 103 -48.23 -133.86 -47.79
C GLY A 103 -48.76 -132.44 -48.06
N GLN A 104 -50.00 -132.33 -48.56
CA GLN A 104 -50.64 -131.05 -48.87
C GLN A 104 -51.04 -130.29 -47.60
N LEU A 105 -51.51 -131.00 -46.57
CA LEU A 105 -51.78 -130.42 -45.25
C LEU A 105 -50.50 -129.91 -44.58
N ARG A 106 -49.38 -130.64 -44.73
CA ARG A 106 -48.05 -130.20 -44.27
C ARG A 106 -47.55 -128.98 -45.03
N LEU A 107 -47.77 -128.89 -46.35
CA LEU A 107 -47.38 -127.73 -47.14
C LEU A 107 -48.19 -126.48 -46.77
N LEU A 108 -49.50 -126.65 -46.52
CA LEU A 108 -50.39 -125.58 -46.06
C LEU A 108 -50.01 -125.13 -44.64
N ASP A 109 -49.72 -126.07 -43.74
CA ASP A 109 -49.23 -125.80 -42.38
C ASP A 109 -47.89 -125.06 -42.40
N VAL A 110 -46.96 -125.46 -43.27
CA VAL A 110 -45.71 -124.73 -43.51
C VAL A 110 -45.98 -123.34 -44.08
N GLY A 111 -46.92 -123.18 -45.01
CA GLY A 111 -47.33 -121.90 -45.56
C GLY A 111 -47.95 -120.96 -44.52
N VAL A 112 -48.85 -121.47 -43.67
CA VAL A 112 -49.47 -120.73 -42.56
C VAL A 112 -48.42 -120.36 -41.52
N LYS A 113 -47.51 -121.28 -41.16
CA LYS A 113 -46.38 -120.99 -40.26
C LYS A 113 -45.43 -119.94 -40.84
N MET A 114 -45.18 -119.97 -42.15
CA MET A 114 -44.37 -118.94 -42.83
C MET A 114 -45.08 -117.59 -42.89
N CYS A 115 -46.39 -117.56 -43.14
CA CYS A 115 -47.19 -116.34 -43.08
C CYS A 115 -47.28 -115.78 -41.65
N ALA A 116 -47.44 -116.64 -40.65
CA ALA A 116 -47.44 -116.26 -39.24
C ALA A 116 -46.08 -115.71 -38.80
N ARG A 117 -44.97 -116.32 -39.23
CA ARG A 117 -43.62 -115.76 -39.02
C ARG A 117 -43.47 -114.40 -39.68
N LYS A 118 -43.80 -114.27 -40.97
CA LYS A 118 -43.74 -112.99 -41.68
C LYS A 118 -44.61 -111.91 -41.03
N TYR A 119 -45.79 -112.28 -40.54
CA TYR A 119 -46.68 -111.37 -39.82
C TYR A 119 -46.07 -110.96 -38.48
N ASN A 120 -45.53 -111.90 -37.70
CA ASN A 120 -44.87 -111.61 -36.44
C ASN A 120 -43.60 -110.77 -36.62
N ASP A 121 -42.80 -111.04 -37.66
CA ASP A 121 -41.62 -110.26 -38.01
C ASP A 121 -42.01 -108.84 -38.45
N ALA A 122 -43.05 -108.71 -39.30
CA ALA A 122 -43.57 -107.41 -39.71
C ALA A 122 -44.19 -106.63 -38.54
N LYS A 123 -44.85 -107.32 -37.59
CA LYS A 123 -45.38 -106.72 -36.37
C LYS A 123 -44.26 -106.26 -35.44
N ALA A 124 -43.26 -107.10 -35.21
CA ALA A 124 -42.09 -106.75 -34.41
C ALA A 124 -41.33 -105.55 -35.01
N GLU A 125 -41.23 -105.51 -36.34
CA GLU A 125 -40.64 -104.36 -37.04
C GLU A 125 -41.52 -103.10 -36.96
N ALA A 126 -42.84 -103.23 -37.03
CA ALA A 126 -43.76 -102.13 -36.83
C ALA A 126 -43.69 -101.58 -35.40
N ASP A 127 -43.68 -102.45 -34.38
CA ASP A 127 -43.54 -102.08 -32.97
C ASP A 127 -42.17 -101.39 -32.72
N ARG A 128 -41.10 -101.86 -33.39
CA ARG A 128 -39.76 -101.26 -33.33
C ARG A 128 -39.72 -99.87 -33.96
N LEU A 129 -40.36 -99.70 -35.13
CA LEU A 129 -40.49 -98.41 -35.79
C LEU A 129 -41.39 -97.45 -34.99
N GLU A 130 -42.45 -97.94 -34.36
CA GLU A 130 -43.31 -97.14 -33.47
C GLU A 130 -42.52 -96.64 -32.26
N ALA A 131 -41.72 -97.51 -31.63
CA ALA A 131 -40.84 -97.12 -30.54
C ALA A 131 -39.79 -96.07 -30.99
N GLU A 132 -39.21 -96.23 -32.19
CA GLU A 132 -38.26 -95.26 -32.75
C GLU A 132 -38.92 -93.92 -33.07
N VAL A 133 -40.12 -93.92 -33.67
CA VAL A 133 -40.88 -92.69 -33.94
C VAL A 133 -41.23 -91.98 -32.64
N LYS A 134 -41.65 -92.72 -31.60
CA LYS A 134 -41.93 -92.15 -30.29
C LYS A 134 -40.67 -91.55 -29.64
N SER A 135 -39.53 -92.24 -29.74
CA SER A 135 -38.24 -91.74 -29.26
C SER A 135 -37.85 -90.44 -29.97
N ARG A 136 -37.91 -90.41 -31.31
CA ARG A 136 -37.60 -89.20 -32.09
C ARG A 136 -38.59 -88.08 -31.87
N SER A 137 -39.87 -88.38 -31.61
CA SER A 137 -40.87 -87.38 -31.26
C SER A 137 -40.57 -86.72 -29.91
N ASN A 138 -40.08 -87.49 -28.92
CA ASN A 138 -39.66 -86.94 -27.63
C ASN A 138 -38.40 -86.08 -27.79
N GLU A 139 -37.41 -86.54 -28.55
CA GLU A 139 -36.19 -85.78 -28.85
C GLU A 139 -36.50 -84.47 -29.59
N LEU A 140 -37.42 -84.48 -30.56
CA LEU A 140 -37.88 -83.26 -31.22
C LEU A 140 -38.60 -82.31 -30.27
N TYR A 141 -39.35 -82.83 -29.30
CA TYR A 141 -40.02 -82.01 -28.29
C TYR A 141 -39.01 -81.34 -27.35
N GLU A 142 -37.97 -82.07 -26.93
CA GLU A 142 -36.86 -81.53 -26.14
C GLU A 142 -36.08 -80.47 -26.92
N LEU A 143 -35.71 -80.75 -28.17
CA LEU A 143 -35.04 -79.80 -29.04
C LEU A 143 -35.88 -78.55 -29.32
N ASN A 144 -37.20 -78.69 -29.48
CA ASN A 144 -38.08 -77.53 -29.67
C ASN A 144 -38.12 -76.66 -28.41
N ARG A 145 -38.18 -77.27 -27.22
CA ARG A 145 -38.13 -76.54 -25.96
C ARG A 145 -36.79 -75.83 -25.75
N GLU A 146 -35.67 -76.45 -26.13
CA GLU A 146 -34.36 -75.81 -26.12
C GLU A 146 -34.27 -74.66 -27.13
N ALA A 147 -34.83 -74.84 -28.34
CA ALA A 147 -34.88 -73.80 -29.36
C ALA A 147 -35.73 -72.60 -28.90
N ASP A 148 -36.87 -72.83 -28.25
CA ASP A 148 -37.72 -71.78 -27.70
C ASP A 148 -36.98 -71.00 -26.58
N ALA A 149 -36.28 -71.70 -25.69
CA ALA A 149 -35.47 -71.08 -24.64
C ALA A 149 -34.30 -70.25 -25.21
N LEU A 150 -33.61 -70.77 -26.23
CA LEU A 150 -32.55 -70.03 -26.93
C LEU A 150 -33.10 -68.82 -27.68
N HIS A 151 -34.30 -68.93 -28.25
CA HIS A 151 -34.96 -67.80 -28.90
C HIS A 151 -35.31 -66.71 -27.90
N GLU A 152 -35.86 -67.06 -26.74
CA GLU A 152 -36.14 -66.13 -25.64
C GLU A 152 -34.86 -65.47 -25.10
N MET A 153 -33.73 -66.21 -25.07
CA MET A 153 -32.42 -65.65 -24.76
C MET A 153 -31.90 -64.68 -25.82
N LEU A 154 -32.04 -65.02 -27.11
CA LEU A 154 -31.59 -64.17 -28.22
C LEU A 154 -32.41 -62.90 -28.39
N GLU A 155 -33.72 -62.97 -28.13
CA GLU A 155 -34.60 -61.80 -28.12
C GLU A 155 -34.38 -60.91 -26.90
N GLY A 156 -33.66 -61.40 -25.88
CA GLY A 156 -33.44 -60.67 -24.62
C GLY A 156 -34.71 -60.54 -23.78
N ASN A 157 -35.73 -61.37 -24.02
CA ASN A 157 -36.98 -61.40 -23.26
C ASN A 157 -36.90 -62.28 -22.00
N ASN A 158 -35.78 -62.99 -21.82
CA ASN A 158 -35.54 -63.78 -20.62
C ASN A 158 -35.53 -62.90 -19.34
N GLU A 159 -35.81 -63.52 -18.21
CA GLU A 159 -35.91 -62.83 -16.92
C GLU A 159 -34.62 -62.10 -16.51
N ASP A 160 -33.47 -62.71 -16.81
CA ASP A 160 -32.16 -62.14 -16.50
C ASP A 160 -31.88 -60.86 -17.31
N ALA A 161 -32.25 -60.80 -18.58
CA ALA A 161 -32.08 -59.64 -19.45
C ALA A 161 -32.97 -58.48 -19.02
N ARG A 162 -34.22 -58.78 -18.61
CA ARG A 162 -35.10 -57.77 -17.98
C ARG A 162 -34.51 -57.24 -16.68
N LYS A 163 -33.95 -58.12 -15.85
CA LYS A 163 -33.28 -57.72 -14.60
C LYS A 163 -32.02 -56.90 -14.86
N ILE A 164 -31.19 -57.27 -15.83
CA ILE A 164 -30.01 -56.51 -16.24
C ILE A 164 -30.42 -55.13 -16.74
N THR A 165 -31.48 -55.04 -17.55
CA THR A 165 -32.00 -53.75 -18.04
C THR A 165 -32.52 -52.88 -16.90
N GLY A 166 -33.24 -53.46 -15.94
CA GLY A 166 -33.69 -52.77 -14.74
C GLY A 166 -32.53 -52.21 -13.90
N LEU A 167 -31.52 -53.05 -13.63
CA LEU A 167 -30.32 -52.61 -12.91
C LEU A 167 -29.54 -51.54 -13.68
N ALA A 168 -29.48 -51.63 -15.01
CA ALA A 168 -28.84 -50.60 -15.84
C ALA A 168 -29.56 -49.25 -15.74
N ALA A 169 -30.90 -49.25 -15.70
CA ALA A 169 -31.69 -48.06 -15.49
C ALA A 169 -31.47 -47.47 -14.08
N GLU A 170 -31.48 -48.31 -13.04
CA GLU A 170 -31.20 -47.87 -11.66
C GLU A 170 -29.78 -47.28 -11.50
N ILE A 171 -28.78 -47.87 -12.15
CA ILE A 171 -27.41 -47.32 -12.20
C ILE A 171 -27.40 -45.96 -12.90
N GLN A 172 -28.13 -45.83 -14.01
CA GLN A 172 -28.21 -44.56 -14.74
C GLN A 172 -28.87 -43.46 -13.90
N ASP A 173 -29.97 -43.77 -13.22
CA ASP A 173 -30.66 -42.83 -12.32
C ASP A 173 -29.75 -42.43 -11.15
N ALA A 174 -29.02 -43.39 -10.56
CA ALA A 174 -28.05 -43.12 -9.52
C ALA A 174 -26.88 -42.24 -10.00
N ASN A 175 -26.43 -42.42 -11.24
CA ASN A 175 -25.39 -41.59 -11.85
C ASN A 175 -25.88 -40.16 -12.06
N VAL A 176 -27.10 -39.96 -12.60
CA VAL A 176 -27.70 -38.63 -12.77
C VAL A 176 -27.84 -37.92 -11.41
N CYS A 177 -28.36 -38.60 -10.40
CA CYS A 177 -28.46 -38.06 -9.04
C CYS A 177 -27.08 -37.71 -8.45
N SER A 178 -26.06 -38.55 -8.70
CA SER A 178 -24.69 -38.28 -8.29
C SER A 178 -24.09 -37.04 -8.98
N GLU A 179 -24.34 -36.87 -10.28
CA GLU A 179 -23.91 -35.70 -11.06
C GLU A 179 -24.54 -34.41 -10.54
N GLU A 180 -25.84 -34.42 -10.24
CA GLU A 180 -26.55 -33.29 -9.63
C GLU A 180 -25.95 -32.92 -8.25
N MET A 181 -25.68 -33.91 -7.41
CA MET A 181 -25.02 -33.67 -6.12
C MET A 181 -23.60 -33.11 -6.27
N LEU A 182 -22.83 -33.58 -7.26
CA LEU A 182 -21.49 -33.06 -7.55
C LEU A 182 -21.55 -31.60 -8.03
N LEU A 183 -22.52 -31.26 -8.88
CA LEU A 183 -22.75 -29.89 -9.34
C LEU A 183 -23.10 -28.97 -8.16
N TYR A 184 -24.04 -29.39 -7.30
CA TYR A 184 -24.41 -28.64 -6.11
C TYR A 184 -23.23 -28.46 -5.15
N ARG A 185 -22.43 -29.51 -4.94
CA ARG A 185 -21.21 -29.43 -4.13
C ARG A 185 -20.20 -28.45 -4.73
N HIS A 186 -20.07 -28.40 -6.06
CA HIS A 186 -19.20 -27.45 -6.73
C HIS A 186 -19.67 -26.00 -6.51
N GLN A 187 -20.97 -25.74 -6.63
CA GLN A 187 -21.57 -24.43 -6.34
C GLN A 187 -21.32 -23.99 -4.89
N LEU A 188 -21.54 -24.88 -3.92
CA LEU A 188 -21.27 -24.60 -2.51
C LEU A 188 -19.79 -24.31 -2.24
N ASN A 189 -18.87 -25.07 -2.87
CA ASN A 189 -17.43 -24.81 -2.74
C ASN A 189 -17.05 -23.45 -3.32
N HIS A 190 -17.61 -23.08 -4.48
CA HIS A 190 -17.39 -21.77 -5.07
C HIS A 190 -17.89 -20.65 -4.15
N MET A 191 -19.10 -20.78 -3.58
CA MET A 191 -19.59 -19.83 -2.58
C MET A 191 -18.68 -19.76 -1.35
N HIS A 192 -18.20 -20.90 -0.85
CA HIS A 192 -17.29 -20.94 0.30
C HIS A 192 -15.96 -20.25 0.01
N GLN A 193 -15.38 -20.45 -1.19
CA GLN A 193 -14.17 -19.76 -1.62
C GLN A 193 -14.38 -18.25 -1.73
N ARG A 194 -15.50 -17.81 -2.31
CA ARG A 194 -15.85 -16.39 -2.38
C ARG A 194 -15.96 -15.76 -1.00
N LEU A 195 -16.74 -16.37 -0.10
CA LEU A 195 -16.88 -15.91 1.28
C LEU A 195 -15.55 -15.91 2.04
N GLY A 196 -14.69 -16.90 1.79
CA GLY A 196 -13.34 -16.94 2.36
C GLY A 196 -12.45 -15.79 1.87
N ASN A 197 -12.50 -15.48 0.58
CA ASN A 197 -11.77 -14.34 0.00
C ASN A 197 -12.30 -13.00 0.51
N ASP A 198 -13.63 -12.86 0.61
CA ASP A 198 -14.27 -11.66 1.15
C ASP A 198 -13.91 -11.45 2.62
N ALA A 199 -13.89 -12.51 3.44
CA ALA A 199 -13.45 -12.45 4.83
C ALA A 199 -12.01 -11.95 4.96
N VAL A 200 -11.08 -12.50 4.17
CA VAL A 200 -9.67 -12.05 4.16
C VAL A 200 -9.56 -10.58 3.71
N SER A 201 -10.36 -10.16 2.73
CA SER A 201 -10.41 -8.76 2.29
C SER A 201 -10.92 -7.83 3.40
N LEU A 202 -11.98 -8.22 4.11
CA LEU A 202 -12.52 -7.46 5.23
C LEU A 202 -11.53 -7.39 6.41
N ASP A 203 -10.83 -8.47 6.71
CA ASP A 203 -9.78 -8.48 7.73
C ASP A 203 -8.64 -7.50 7.36
N GLY A 204 -8.23 -7.48 6.09
CA GLY A 204 -7.26 -6.49 5.60
C GLY A 204 -7.76 -5.04 5.73
N GLN A 205 -9.05 -4.79 5.44
CA GLN A 205 -9.66 -3.46 5.65
C GLN A 205 -9.70 -3.08 7.14
N LEU A 206 -10.02 -4.02 8.03
CA LEU A 206 -10.01 -3.81 9.48
C LEU A 206 -8.61 -3.50 10.00
N GLU A 207 -7.58 -4.17 9.49
CA GLU A 207 -6.18 -3.88 9.82
C GLU A 207 -5.79 -2.46 9.37
N HIS A 208 -6.17 -2.05 8.16
CA HIS A 208 -5.94 -0.69 7.66
C HIS A 208 -6.66 0.37 8.49
N ILE A 209 -7.92 0.13 8.86
CA ILE A 209 -8.69 1.05 9.73
C ILE A 209 -8.04 1.14 11.12
N SER A 210 -7.61 0.02 11.67
CA SER A 210 -6.93 -0.03 12.98
C SER A 210 -5.60 0.73 12.96
N ALA A 211 -4.79 0.55 11.92
CA ALA A 211 -3.55 1.30 11.73
C ALA A 211 -3.80 2.81 11.58
N ALA A 212 -4.84 3.20 10.83
CA ALA A 212 -5.22 4.60 10.69
C ALA A 212 -5.69 5.22 12.02
N LEU A 213 -6.41 4.45 12.84
CA LEU A 213 -6.87 4.87 14.17
C LEU A 213 -5.68 5.10 15.11
N VAL A 214 -4.73 4.17 15.17
CA VAL A 214 -3.51 4.33 15.98
C VAL A 214 -2.70 5.55 15.53
N ALA A 215 -2.58 5.78 14.22
CA ALA A 215 -1.90 6.97 13.70
C ALA A 215 -2.63 8.28 14.10
N ALA A 216 -3.96 8.30 14.03
CA ALA A 216 -4.77 9.45 14.45
C ALA A 216 -4.68 9.72 15.96
N GLU A 217 -4.64 8.67 16.79
CA GLU A 217 -4.44 8.81 18.23
C GLU A 217 -3.06 9.37 18.58
N LYS A 218 -2.00 8.91 17.90
CA LYS A 218 -0.66 9.46 18.05
C LYS A 218 -0.60 10.93 17.67
N GLU A 219 -1.28 11.33 16.60
CA GLU A 219 -1.33 12.72 16.16
C GLU A 219 -2.14 13.60 17.12
N ARG A 220 -3.24 13.08 17.66
CA ARG A 220 -3.99 13.75 18.73
C ARG A 220 -3.11 13.99 19.96
N PHE A 221 -2.32 13.00 20.37
CA PHE A 221 -1.41 13.15 21.51
C PHE A 221 -0.36 14.24 21.25
N ARG A 222 0.24 14.27 20.06
CA ARG A 222 1.17 15.37 19.68
C ARG A 222 0.50 16.73 19.69
N SER A 223 -0.71 16.82 19.15
CA SER A 223 -1.49 18.07 19.17
C SER A 223 -1.79 18.54 20.59
N GLN A 224 -2.11 17.62 21.50
CA GLN A 224 -2.29 17.94 22.92
C GLN A 224 -1.01 18.43 23.58
N GLN A 225 0.13 17.82 23.27
CA GLN A 225 1.43 18.27 23.77
C GLN A 225 1.78 19.68 23.29
N MET A 226 1.62 19.96 21.98
CA MET A 226 1.86 21.29 21.43
C MET A 226 0.93 22.34 22.04
N LEU A 227 -0.34 22.00 22.30
CA LEU A 227 -1.26 22.90 23.01
C LEU A 227 -0.78 23.20 24.44
N ALA A 228 -0.31 22.19 25.18
CA ALA A 228 0.23 22.40 26.53
C ALA A 228 1.49 23.28 26.52
N GLU A 229 2.37 23.12 25.52
CA GLU A 229 3.55 23.97 25.33
C GLU A 229 3.16 25.41 25.00
N LEU A 230 2.15 25.63 24.15
CA LEU A 230 1.62 26.95 23.83
C LEU A 230 0.95 27.61 25.06
N GLU A 231 0.17 26.84 25.83
CA GLU A 231 -0.43 27.33 27.08
C GLU A 231 0.65 27.74 28.09
N SER A 232 1.71 26.95 28.23
CA SER A 232 2.87 27.31 29.07
C SER A 232 3.61 28.54 28.54
N GLY A 233 3.76 28.68 27.22
CA GLY A 233 4.38 29.87 26.62
C GLY A 233 3.55 31.13 26.85
N LEU A 234 2.22 31.01 26.75
CA LEU A 234 1.29 32.11 27.03
C LEU A 234 1.36 32.54 28.50
N THR A 235 1.39 31.60 29.45
CA THR A 235 1.51 31.94 30.87
C THR A 235 2.83 32.63 31.18
N CYS A 236 3.96 32.16 30.64
CA CYS A 236 5.26 32.83 30.76
C CYS A 236 5.23 34.26 30.20
N ALA A 237 4.75 34.44 28.97
CA ALA A 237 4.66 35.77 28.35
C ALA A 237 3.73 36.72 29.13
N SER A 238 2.67 36.19 29.75
CA SER A 238 1.75 36.97 30.57
C SER A 238 2.42 37.44 31.87
N ILE A 239 3.23 36.58 32.50
CA ILE A 239 4.02 36.93 33.68
C ILE A 239 5.06 38.01 33.33
N GLU A 240 5.79 37.85 32.23
CA GLU A 240 6.77 38.86 31.77
C GLU A 240 6.10 40.21 31.47
N LEU A 241 4.91 40.21 30.87
CA LEU A 241 4.14 41.43 30.65
C LEU A 241 3.75 42.10 31.99
N ASP A 242 3.26 41.34 32.97
CA ASP A 242 2.90 41.89 34.27
C ASP A 242 4.13 42.43 35.03
N GLU A 243 5.29 41.79 34.88
CA GLU A 243 6.57 42.27 35.40
C GLU A 243 7.00 43.58 34.77
N THR A 244 6.99 43.67 33.44
CA THR A 244 7.35 44.91 32.73
C THR A 244 6.39 46.06 33.03
N ILE A 245 5.09 45.79 33.19
CA ILE A 245 4.10 46.79 33.64
C ILE A 245 4.46 47.28 35.04
N ARG A 246 4.82 46.38 35.96
CA ARG A 246 5.21 46.73 37.32
C ARG A 246 6.46 47.60 37.34
N ASP A 247 7.50 47.21 36.61
CA ASP A 247 8.76 47.94 36.52
C ASP A 247 8.55 49.34 35.92
N THR A 248 7.74 49.44 34.87
CA THR A 248 7.38 50.74 34.27
C THR A 248 6.67 51.64 35.27
N ARG A 249 5.75 51.10 36.09
CA ARG A 249 5.07 51.86 37.15
C ARG A 249 6.03 52.35 38.23
N VAL A 250 7.03 51.55 38.61
CA VAL A 250 8.07 51.97 39.58
C VAL A 250 8.88 53.12 39.01
N VAL A 251 9.39 52.99 37.78
CA VAL A 251 10.17 54.04 37.11
C VAL A 251 9.35 55.33 36.95
N ASP A 252 8.07 55.23 36.58
CA ASP A 252 7.20 56.40 36.50
C ASP A 252 6.96 57.05 37.87
N HIS A 253 6.86 56.26 38.94
CA HIS A 253 6.73 56.79 40.29
C HIS A 253 7.98 57.55 40.74
N GLU A 254 9.17 56.97 40.51
CA GLU A 254 10.46 57.59 40.80
C GLU A 254 10.65 58.88 40.00
N ARG A 255 10.39 58.85 38.68
CA ARG A 255 10.47 60.03 37.83
C ARG A 255 9.53 61.15 38.29
N ASN A 256 8.30 60.80 38.68
CA ASN A 256 7.34 61.78 39.20
C ASN A 256 7.78 62.33 40.57
N HIS A 257 8.38 61.50 41.42
CA HIS A 257 8.95 61.94 42.70
C HIS A 257 10.10 62.93 42.48
N ASP A 258 11.06 62.59 41.61
CA ASP A 258 12.17 63.46 41.24
C ASP A 258 11.69 64.79 40.65
N LEU A 259 10.70 64.74 39.75
CA LEU A 259 10.10 65.95 39.18
C LEU A 259 9.51 66.86 40.27
N ARG A 260 8.79 66.30 41.25
CA ARG A 260 8.27 67.07 42.39
C ARG A 260 9.39 67.68 43.22
N MET A 261 10.45 66.91 43.52
CA MET A 261 11.60 67.42 44.25
C MET A 261 12.27 68.59 43.50
N LYS A 262 12.45 68.46 42.18
CA LYS A 262 12.99 69.53 41.34
C LYS A 262 12.09 70.76 41.25
N GLN A 263 10.77 70.57 41.20
CA GLN A 263 9.81 71.68 41.28
C GLN A 263 9.92 72.40 42.63
N GLN A 264 10.07 71.66 43.73
CA GLN A 264 10.27 72.24 45.05
C GLN A 264 11.60 73.01 45.14
N ASP A 265 12.69 72.47 44.61
CA ASP A 265 13.98 73.17 44.53
C ASP A 265 13.86 74.45 43.70
N ALA A 266 13.18 74.40 42.55
CA ALA A 266 12.97 75.56 41.70
C ALA A 266 12.14 76.66 42.40
N THR A 267 11.09 76.27 43.13
CA THR A 267 10.29 77.23 43.92
C THR A 267 11.10 77.83 45.08
N ASN A 268 11.94 77.04 45.76
CA ASN A 268 12.85 77.54 46.78
C ASN A 268 13.91 78.50 46.22
N ALA A 269 14.50 78.16 45.06
CA ALA A 269 15.43 79.04 44.36
C ALA A 269 14.76 80.37 43.96
N GLY A 270 13.52 80.32 43.43
CA GLY A 270 12.73 81.52 43.15
C GLY A 270 12.53 82.41 44.37
N ARG A 271 12.20 81.82 45.53
CA ARG A 271 12.08 82.56 46.81
C ARG A 271 13.41 83.20 47.24
N LEU A 272 14.53 82.50 47.08
CA LEU A 272 15.86 83.04 47.39
C LEU A 272 16.23 84.19 46.47
N GLU A 273 15.90 84.09 45.18
CA GLU A 273 16.08 85.19 44.24
C GLU A 273 15.22 86.40 44.61
N ASP A 274 13.95 86.21 44.96
CA ASP A 274 13.06 87.28 45.42
C ASP A 274 13.61 87.96 46.68
N TRP A 275 14.08 87.17 47.64
CA TRP A 275 14.73 87.69 48.84
C TRP A 275 16.00 88.48 48.50
N ASN A 276 16.83 87.99 47.58
CA ASN A 276 18.03 88.71 47.15
C ASN A 276 17.68 89.99 46.37
N ARG A 277 16.66 89.96 45.51
CA ARG A 277 16.11 91.14 44.83
C ARG A 277 15.64 92.18 45.84
N ALA A 278 14.87 91.78 46.85
CA ALA A 278 14.41 92.66 47.92
C ALA A 278 15.58 93.26 48.73
N ARG A 279 16.58 92.43 49.07
CA ARG A 279 17.78 92.87 49.79
C ARG A 279 18.63 93.85 48.98
N VAL A 280 18.86 93.57 47.69
CA VAL A 280 19.59 94.47 46.79
C VAL A 280 18.81 95.76 46.58
N SER A 281 17.49 95.70 46.40
CA SER A 281 16.62 96.88 46.30
C SER A 281 16.69 97.74 47.56
N SER A 282 16.63 97.12 48.75
CA SER A 282 16.78 97.81 50.04
C SER A 282 18.16 98.46 50.20
N ASN A 283 19.24 97.72 49.89
CA ASN A 283 20.60 98.26 49.90
C ASN A 283 20.79 99.38 48.88
N LEU A 284 20.17 99.27 47.69
CA LEU A 284 20.23 100.30 46.66
C LEU A 284 19.46 101.55 47.11
N ALA A 285 18.29 101.40 47.73
CA ALA A 285 17.53 102.51 48.32
C ALA A 285 18.32 103.20 49.45
N MET A 286 18.98 102.42 50.33
CA MET A 286 19.84 102.95 51.39
C MET A 286 21.08 103.66 50.84
N ASN A 287 21.75 103.08 49.84
CA ASN A 287 22.91 103.71 49.18
C ASN A 287 22.50 104.94 48.36
N SER A 288 21.31 104.96 47.76
CA SER A 288 20.76 106.14 47.09
C SER A 288 20.48 107.27 48.07
N SER A 289 20.05 106.96 49.30
CA SER A 289 19.88 107.93 50.39
C SER A 289 21.22 108.47 50.92
N LEU A 290 22.27 107.64 50.92
CA LEU A 290 23.63 108.03 51.32
C LEU A 290 24.45 108.70 50.20
N ALA A 291 23.93 108.77 48.97
CA ALA A 291 24.69 109.22 47.81
C ALA A 291 24.75 110.75 47.62
N ASP A 292 24.06 111.55 48.45
CA ASP A 292 23.91 112.99 48.22
C ASP A 292 25.03 113.90 48.77
N ALA A 293 26.03 113.36 49.49
CA ALA A 293 27.04 114.21 50.14
C ALA A 293 28.34 114.46 49.36
N ASN A 294 28.63 113.79 48.23
CA ASN A 294 29.93 113.92 47.54
C ASN A 294 29.86 113.71 46.00
N ARG A 295 28.92 114.40 45.34
CA ARG A 295 28.68 114.29 43.89
C ARG A 295 29.83 114.84 43.03
N SER A 296 30.43 115.96 43.44
CA SER A 296 31.44 116.67 42.65
C SER A 296 32.83 116.01 42.68
N GLU A 297 33.23 115.43 43.82
CA GLU A 297 34.52 114.75 43.96
C GLU A 297 34.51 113.35 43.32
N ARG A 298 33.36 112.66 43.35
CA ARG A 298 33.12 111.44 42.57
C ARG A 298 33.26 111.70 41.09
N GLU A 299 32.69 112.77 40.53
CA GLU A 299 32.80 113.03 39.07
C GLU A 299 34.23 113.28 38.59
N ARG A 300 35.10 113.81 39.46
CA ARG A 300 36.53 114.01 39.15
C ARG A 300 37.30 112.69 39.20
N LEU A 301 37.12 111.90 40.26
CA LEU A 301 37.73 110.56 40.37
C LEU A 301 37.16 109.58 39.34
N GLN A 302 35.88 109.71 39.00
CA GLN A 302 35.20 108.91 37.99
C GLN A 302 35.67 109.24 36.58
N ARG A 303 36.21 110.44 36.31
CA ARG A 303 36.90 110.71 35.02
C ARG A 303 38.23 109.95 34.93
N THR A 304 39.05 109.98 35.96
CA THR A 304 40.33 109.24 35.99
C THR A 304 40.13 107.72 36.05
N ILE A 305 39.09 107.28 36.76
CA ILE A 305 38.65 105.88 36.79
C ILE A 305 38.01 105.50 35.45
N ARG A 306 37.23 106.35 34.77
CA ARG A 306 36.70 106.07 33.42
C ARG A 306 37.81 105.94 32.39
N GLU A 307 38.90 106.69 32.53
CA GLU A 307 40.04 106.60 31.61
C GLU A 307 40.86 105.33 31.85
N ARG A 308 41.11 104.96 33.12
CA ARG A 308 41.69 103.64 33.45
C ARG A 308 40.74 102.48 33.16
N GLN A 309 39.43 102.66 33.34
CA GLN A 309 38.40 101.69 32.96
C GLN A 309 38.26 101.61 31.45
N SER A 310 38.48 102.67 30.69
CA SER A 310 38.51 102.63 29.23
C SER A 310 39.70 101.80 28.76
N GLN A 311 40.89 102.02 29.34
CA GLN A 311 42.07 101.21 29.05
C GLN A 311 41.88 99.75 29.49
N LEU A 312 41.38 99.49 30.71
CA LEU A 312 41.05 98.15 31.18
C LEU A 312 39.90 97.51 30.42
N LYS A 313 38.92 98.27 29.94
CA LYS A 313 37.80 97.77 29.14
C LYS A 313 38.26 97.45 27.73
N ASN A 314 39.20 98.20 27.15
CA ASN A 314 39.82 97.85 25.87
C ASN A 314 40.69 96.59 26.02
N LEU A 315 41.44 96.47 27.12
CA LEU A 315 42.25 95.28 27.41
C LEU A 315 41.38 94.06 27.76
N SER A 316 40.30 94.25 28.53
CA SER A 316 39.30 93.24 28.88
C SER A 316 38.44 92.86 27.69
N LYS A 317 38.15 93.79 26.77
CA LYS A 317 37.47 93.52 25.51
C LYS A 317 38.38 92.74 24.58
N SER A 318 39.66 93.07 24.50
CA SER A 318 40.65 92.26 23.76
C SER A 318 40.83 90.86 24.38
N MET A 319 40.92 90.77 25.72
CA MET A 319 40.92 89.49 26.44
C MET A 319 39.61 88.72 26.25
N GLY A 320 38.47 89.40 26.24
CA GLY A 320 37.14 88.81 26.03
C GLY A 320 36.93 88.36 24.60
N GLU A 321 37.46 89.10 23.62
CA GLU A 321 37.49 88.69 22.21
C GLU A 321 38.43 87.51 22.00
N ASN A 322 39.58 87.47 22.70
CA ASN A 322 40.48 86.32 22.66
C ASN A 322 39.91 85.10 23.41
N ALA A 323 39.23 85.30 24.53
CA ALA A 323 38.53 84.25 25.27
C ALA A 323 37.31 83.76 24.49
N ALA A 324 36.56 84.63 23.81
CA ALA A 324 35.48 84.24 22.92
C ALA A 324 36.00 83.49 21.68
N LYS A 325 37.17 83.86 21.15
CA LYS A 325 37.85 83.07 20.11
C LYS A 325 38.31 81.71 20.63
N LEU A 326 38.85 81.64 21.85
CA LEU A 326 39.25 80.38 22.48
C LEU A 326 38.05 79.49 22.80
N MET A 327 36.99 80.03 23.39
CA MET A 327 35.73 79.32 23.62
C MET A 327 35.08 78.92 22.30
N GLY A 328 35.12 79.77 21.26
CA GLY A 328 34.63 79.41 19.93
C GLY A 328 35.46 78.30 19.28
N LEU A 329 36.77 78.25 19.53
CA LEU A 329 37.63 77.15 19.11
C LEU A 329 37.36 75.88 19.93
N GLU A 330 37.16 75.97 21.24
CA GLU A 330 36.76 74.84 22.10
C GLU A 330 35.35 74.33 21.77
N GLU A 331 34.40 75.21 21.47
CA GLU A 331 33.05 74.87 21.01
C GLU A 331 33.11 74.19 19.64
N SER A 332 33.93 74.71 18.72
CA SER A 332 34.20 74.02 17.45
C SER A 332 34.86 72.66 17.67
N PHE A 333 35.76 72.55 18.64
CA PHE A 333 36.47 71.31 18.95
C PHE A 333 35.54 70.26 19.57
N THR A 334 34.77 70.64 20.58
CA THR A 334 33.74 69.80 21.21
C THR A 334 32.63 69.43 20.23
N HIS A 335 32.24 70.34 19.34
CA HIS A 335 31.30 70.02 18.26
C HIS A 335 31.88 68.96 17.32
N ILE A 336 33.15 69.08 16.93
CA ILE A 336 33.83 68.06 16.13
C ILE A 336 33.94 66.73 16.92
N GLU A 337 34.27 66.75 18.22
CA GLU A 337 34.31 65.56 19.07
C GLU A 337 32.94 64.87 19.18
N GLN A 338 31.86 65.64 19.35
CA GLN A 338 30.48 65.11 19.40
C GLN A 338 30.03 64.53 18.07
N VAL A 339 30.33 65.21 16.94
CA VAL A 339 29.91 64.77 15.61
C VAL A 339 30.73 63.56 15.13
N THR A 340 32.02 63.47 15.50
CA THR A 340 32.91 62.40 15.01
C THR A 340 33.16 61.26 16.02
N GLY A 341 32.83 61.48 17.30
CA GLY A 341 32.99 60.52 18.39
C GLY A 341 34.44 60.13 18.66
N VAL A 342 35.38 61.08 18.57
CA VAL A 342 36.83 60.81 18.70
C VAL A 342 37.48 61.73 19.73
N ASN A 343 38.10 61.16 20.76
CA ASN A 343 38.65 61.91 21.92
C ASN A 343 40.08 62.45 21.70
N SER A 344 40.59 62.46 20.47
CA SER A 344 41.96 62.91 20.17
C SER A 344 42.15 63.29 18.69
N ILE A 345 42.91 64.36 18.44
CA ILE A 345 43.31 64.82 17.09
C ILE A 345 44.00 63.70 16.31
N ALA A 346 44.84 62.90 16.95
CA ALA A 346 45.55 61.80 16.28
C ALA A 346 44.56 60.73 15.76
N ALA A 347 43.53 60.43 16.56
CA ALA A 347 42.49 59.49 16.17
C ALA A 347 41.51 60.09 15.14
N MET A 348 41.30 61.41 15.16
CA MET A 348 40.52 62.13 14.14
C MET A 348 41.23 62.10 12.79
N VAL A 349 42.53 62.40 12.74
CA VAL A 349 43.35 62.29 11.53
C VAL A 349 43.38 60.85 11.01
N HIS A 350 43.45 59.86 11.91
CA HIS A 350 43.37 58.45 11.53
C HIS A 350 41.99 58.09 10.94
N LYS A 351 40.88 58.50 11.57
CA LYS A 351 39.53 58.30 11.00
C LYS A 351 39.37 59.01 9.67
N MET A 352 39.85 60.24 9.50
CA MET A 352 39.81 60.97 8.24
C MET A 352 40.62 60.28 7.13
N LYS A 353 41.82 59.80 7.46
CA LYS A 353 42.67 59.06 6.51
C LYS A 353 42.02 57.77 6.02
N HIS A 354 41.24 57.10 6.86
CA HIS A 354 40.52 55.87 6.51
C HIS A 354 39.05 56.11 6.14
N HIS A 355 38.56 57.36 6.20
CA HIS A 355 37.18 57.70 5.92
C HIS A 355 36.85 57.46 4.45
N GLU A 356 37.75 57.85 3.54
CA GLU A 356 37.57 57.62 2.10
C GLU A 356 37.51 56.12 1.77
N GLN A 357 38.37 55.31 2.42
CA GLN A 357 38.37 53.85 2.24
C GLN A 357 37.10 53.20 2.80
N HIS A 358 36.66 53.61 3.99
CA HIS A 358 35.42 53.12 4.60
C HIS A 358 34.18 53.57 3.83
N HIS A 359 34.16 54.82 3.36
CA HIS A 359 33.10 55.35 2.52
C HIS A 359 33.04 54.61 1.18
N LEU A 360 34.18 54.36 0.54
CA LEU A 360 34.24 53.59 -0.71
C LEU A 360 33.68 52.17 -0.51
N ARG A 361 34.08 51.49 0.56
CA ARG A 361 33.59 50.14 0.90
C ARG A 361 32.10 50.12 1.19
N LEU A 362 31.59 51.07 1.99
CA LEU A 362 30.15 51.21 2.24
C LEU A 362 29.37 51.53 0.97
N THR A 363 29.94 52.34 0.07
CA THR A 363 29.30 52.67 -1.21
C THR A 363 29.24 51.44 -2.11
N GLN A 364 30.28 50.60 -2.11
CA GLN A 364 30.28 49.32 -2.82
C GLN A 364 29.26 48.34 -2.24
N GLU A 365 29.24 48.15 -0.92
CA GLU A 365 28.29 47.27 -0.25
C GLU A 365 26.84 47.76 -0.41
N LYS A 366 26.62 49.09 -0.38
CA LYS A 366 25.33 49.71 -0.70
C LYS A 366 24.92 49.42 -2.13
N ASN A 367 25.81 49.60 -3.10
CA ASN A 367 25.50 49.35 -4.52
C ASN A 367 25.18 47.86 -4.78
N ASP A 368 25.93 46.94 -4.17
CA ASP A 368 25.65 45.49 -4.26
C ASP A 368 24.31 45.14 -3.59
N ALA A 369 23.99 45.73 -2.44
CA ALA A 369 22.68 45.56 -1.80
C ALA A 369 21.53 46.15 -2.65
N GLU A 370 21.73 47.31 -3.29
CA GLU A 370 20.78 47.92 -4.20
C GLU A 370 20.59 47.10 -5.48
N GLU A 371 21.65 46.50 -6.02
CA GLU A 371 21.61 45.59 -7.17
C GLU A 371 20.84 44.31 -6.84
N ARG A 372 21.12 43.69 -5.68
CA ARG A 372 20.36 42.52 -5.19
C ARG A 372 18.89 42.86 -4.96
N LEU A 373 18.59 44.05 -4.43
CA LEU A 373 17.22 44.51 -4.24
C LEU A 373 16.52 44.75 -5.58
N GLN A 374 17.22 45.30 -6.58
CA GLN A 374 16.68 45.46 -7.93
C GLN A 374 16.44 44.10 -8.59
N ALA A 375 17.38 43.16 -8.50
CA ALA A 375 17.23 41.80 -9.00
C ALA A 375 16.01 41.08 -8.36
N ALA A 376 15.84 41.22 -7.04
CA ALA A 376 14.68 40.68 -6.34
C ALA A 376 13.37 41.35 -6.76
N LYS A 377 13.36 42.68 -6.97
CA LYS A 377 12.19 43.40 -7.49
C LYS A 377 11.84 42.99 -8.91
N THR A 378 12.83 42.80 -9.78
CA THR A 378 12.60 42.31 -11.15
C THR A 378 12.09 40.87 -11.13
N SER A 379 12.62 40.01 -10.25
CA SER A 379 12.10 38.64 -10.08
C SER A 379 10.65 38.67 -9.60
N LEU A 380 10.35 39.46 -8.56
CA LEU A 380 8.99 39.61 -8.05
C LEU A 380 8.03 40.18 -9.10
N SER A 381 8.48 41.14 -9.92
CA SER A 381 7.69 41.68 -11.01
C SER A 381 7.45 40.64 -12.11
N ASN A 382 8.44 39.81 -12.43
CA ASN A 382 8.30 38.72 -13.39
C ASN A 382 7.35 37.64 -12.86
N ASP A 383 7.49 37.24 -11.60
CA ASP A 383 6.61 36.27 -10.94
C ASP A 383 5.17 36.80 -10.84
N GLN A 384 5.01 38.10 -10.59
CA GLN A 384 3.72 38.76 -10.59
C GLN A 384 3.14 38.85 -12.00
N GLU A 385 3.94 39.11 -13.03
CA GLU A 385 3.51 39.06 -14.44
C GLU A 385 3.16 37.62 -14.85
N GLU A 386 3.90 36.61 -14.41
CA GLU A 386 3.55 35.19 -14.61
C GLU A 386 2.25 34.83 -13.90
N LEU A 387 2.07 35.27 -12.66
CA LEU A 387 0.83 35.09 -11.89
C LEU A 387 -0.35 35.80 -12.57
N ASP A 388 -0.14 37.02 -13.07
CA ASP A 388 -1.18 37.78 -13.75
C ASP A 388 -1.45 37.24 -15.15
N ARG A 389 -0.45 36.65 -15.85
CA ARG A 389 -0.65 35.81 -17.04
C ARG A 389 -1.43 34.54 -16.71
N LEU A 390 -1.14 33.85 -15.60
CA LEU A 390 -1.91 32.70 -15.12
C LEU A 390 -3.35 33.06 -14.77
N LYS A 391 -3.59 34.26 -14.22
CA LYS A 391 -4.93 34.78 -13.92
C LYS A 391 -5.69 35.24 -15.16
N THR A 392 -5.03 35.93 -16.10
CA THR A 392 -5.64 36.48 -17.32
C THR A 392 -5.81 35.44 -18.43
N ASN A 393 -4.92 34.45 -18.51
CA ASN A 393 -5.12 33.24 -19.32
C ASN A 393 -6.17 32.30 -18.71
N GLY A 394 -6.64 32.59 -17.49
CA GLY A 394 -7.65 31.81 -16.80
C GLY A 394 -7.22 30.37 -16.51
N PHE A 395 -7.63 29.87 -15.35
CA PHE A 395 -7.89 28.44 -15.18
C PHE A 395 -9.16 28.06 -15.98
N GLY A 396 -9.17 28.38 -17.28
CA GLY A 396 -10.39 28.47 -18.08
C GLY A 396 -10.06 28.64 -19.55
N THR A 397 -9.67 27.53 -20.20
CA THR A 397 -10.03 27.11 -21.58
C THR A 397 -9.11 26.00 -22.12
N THR A 398 -8.04 25.63 -21.44
CA THR A 398 -7.52 24.27 -21.57
C THR A 398 -8.18 23.42 -20.51
N GLU A 399 -9.18 22.65 -20.92
CA GLU A 399 -9.44 21.37 -20.27
C GLU A 399 -8.06 20.73 -20.04
N LEU A 400 -7.62 20.63 -18.79
CA LEU A 400 -6.68 19.59 -18.40
C LEU A 400 -7.44 18.32 -18.75
N ASN A 401 -7.28 17.86 -19.99
CA ASN A 401 -8.01 16.76 -20.59
C ASN A 401 -8.12 15.71 -19.51
N ARG A 402 -9.35 15.33 -19.16
CA ARG A 402 -9.61 14.23 -18.24
C ARG A 402 -8.72 13.03 -18.57
N GLU A 403 -8.40 12.86 -19.85
CA GLU A 403 -7.43 11.94 -20.42
C GLU A 403 -5.96 12.10 -19.97
N ILE A 404 -5.45 13.33 -19.81
CA ILE A 404 -4.10 13.60 -19.25
C ILE A 404 -4.10 13.30 -17.75
N LEU A 405 -5.15 13.70 -17.03
CA LEU A 405 -5.30 13.40 -15.60
C LEU A 405 -5.43 11.90 -15.35
N ASP A 406 -6.21 11.20 -16.17
CA ASP A 406 -6.35 9.75 -16.14
C ASP A 406 -5.09 9.04 -16.66
N GLY A 407 -4.32 9.67 -17.56
CA GLY A 407 -2.99 9.24 -17.98
C GLY A 407 -1.97 9.31 -16.84
N ILE A 408 -1.93 10.41 -16.10
CA ILE A 408 -1.08 10.57 -14.91
C ILE A 408 -1.50 9.59 -13.82
N LYS A 409 -2.81 9.42 -13.58
CA LYS A 409 -3.30 8.41 -12.61
C LYS A 409 -2.92 6.99 -13.02
N ARG A 410 -3.05 6.63 -14.30
CA ARG A 410 -2.60 5.33 -14.83
C ARG A 410 -1.10 5.16 -14.68
N SER A 411 -0.31 6.19 -14.99
CA SER A 411 1.15 6.18 -14.82
C SER A 411 1.56 6.01 -13.35
N ILE A 412 0.89 6.69 -12.42
CA ILE A 412 1.12 6.51 -10.97
C ILE A 412 0.74 5.08 -10.54
N ALA A 413 -0.36 4.53 -11.06
CA ALA A 413 -0.78 3.17 -10.75
C ALA A 413 0.21 2.12 -11.31
N SER A 414 0.69 2.31 -12.53
CA SER A 414 1.69 1.42 -13.15
C SER A 414 3.02 1.50 -12.43
N GLU A 415 3.52 2.69 -12.11
CA GLU A 415 4.76 2.86 -11.33
C GLU A 415 4.65 2.27 -9.92
N LYS A 416 3.48 2.38 -9.28
CA LYS A 416 3.23 1.70 -8.00
C LYS A 416 3.28 0.17 -8.14
N ALA A 417 2.77 -0.38 -9.24
CA ALA A 417 2.84 -1.82 -9.50
C ALA A 417 4.29 -2.27 -9.75
N VAL A 418 5.05 -1.53 -10.56
CA VAL A 418 6.49 -1.76 -10.80
C VAL A 418 7.27 -1.65 -9.49
N GLY A 419 6.98 -0.65 -8.66
CA GLY A 419 7.59 -0.47 -7.34
C GLY A 419 7.32 -1.65 -6.40
N LYS A 420 6.10 -2.22 -6.40
CA LYS A 420 5.79 -3.44 -5.63
C LYS A 420 6.58 -4.66 -6.12
N ILE A 421 6.70 -4.83 -7.44
CA ILE A 421 7.49 -5.92 -8.05
C ILE A 421 8.97 -5.75 -7.70
N SER A 422 9.52 -4.55 -7.83
CA SER A 422 10.92 -4.26 -7.49
C SER A 422 11.19 -4.47 -6.01
N LYS A 423 10.27 -4.06 -5.12
CA LYS A 423 10.39 -4.29 -3.68
C LYS A 423 10.39 -5.79 -3.35
N SER A 424 9.44 -6.54 -3.88
CA SER A 424 9.38 -8.00 -3.69
C SER A 424 10.62 -8.71 -4.26
N THR A 425 11.14 -8.23 -5.39
CA THR A 425 12.38 -8.74 -5.99
C THR A 425 13.57 -8.46 -5.09
N ASN A 426 13.68 -7.26 -4.52
CA ASN A 426 14.74 -6.89 -3.58
C ASN A 426 14.66 -7.71 -2.29
N GLU A 427 13.48 -7.88 -1.69
CA GLU A 427 13.29 -8.74 -0.50
C GLU A 427 13.72 -10.19 -0.77
N ARG A 428 13.41 -10.71 -1.97
CA ARG A 428 13.87 -12.04 -2.41
C ARG A 428 15.38 -12.09 -2.61
N LEU A 429 15.98 -11.06 -3.21
CA LEU A 429 17.43 -10.97 -3.42
C LEU A 429 18.19 -10.84 -2.09
N GLU A 430 17.68 -10.07 -1.13
CA GLU A 430 18.22 -9.97 0.22
C GLU A 430 18.18 -11.32 0.93
N SER A 431 17.05 -12.02 0.85
CA SER A 431 16.91 -13.38 1.40
C SER A 431 17.91 -14.35 0.77
N LEU A 432 18.11 -14.28 -0.55
CA LEU A 432 19.11 -15.08 -1.27
C LEU A 432 20.55 -14.71 -0.84
N LEU A 433 20.84 -13.43 -0.66
CA LEU A 433 22.16 -12.95 -0.24
C LEU A 433 22.49 -13.42 1.19
N VAL A 434 21.51 -13.36 2.10
CA VAL A 434 21.65 -13.91 3.46
C VAL A 434 21.89 -15.42 3.40
N GLY A 435 21.14 -16.15 2.57
CA GLY A 435 21.32 -17.59 2.37
C GLY A 435 22.71 -17.94 1.81
N LEU A 436 23.17 -17.21 0.80
CA LEU A 436 24.52 -17.36 0.22
C LEU A 436 25.61 -17.06 1.24
N ARG A 437 25.43 -16.01 2.05
CA ARG A 437 26.37 -15.66 3.12
C ARG A 437 26.45 -16.78 4.16
N GLN A 438 25.31 -17.26 4.65
CA GLN A 438 25.27 -18.35 5.63
C GLN A 438 25.85 -19.66 5.08
N GLY A 439 25.52 -20.00 3.83
CA GLY A 439 26.06 -21.17 3.13
C GLY A 439 27.58 -21.05 2.91
N GLY A 440 28.04 -19.89 2.47
CA GLY A 440 29.46 -19.56 2.27
C GLY A 440 30.26 -19.66 3.57
N ILE A 441 29.74 -19.11 4.68
CA ILE A 441 30.35 -19.27 6.02
C ILE A 441 30.41 -20.74 6.43
N GLY A 442 29.32 -21.49 6.21
CA GLY A 442 29.29 -22.92 6.53
C GLY A 442 30.32 -23.73 5.74
N LEU A 443 30.49 -23.41 4.46
CA LEU A 443 31.50 -24.04 3.61
C LEU A 443 32.92 -23.62 4.02
N TYR A 444 33.12 -22.32 4.26
CA TYR A 444 34.38 -21.76 4.73
C TYR A 444 34.85 -22.44 6.00
N ASN A 445 34.01 -22.53 7.03
CA ASN A 445 34.36 -23.16 8.30
C ASN A 445 34.67 -24.65 8.18
N ARG A 446 34.02 -25.36 7.24
CA ARG A 446 34.32 -26.79 6.99
C ARG A 446 35.63 -27.00 6.24
N LEU A 447 35.99 -26.08 5.35
CA LEU A 447 37.18 -26.19 4.51
C LEU A 447 38.41 -25.53 5.13
N LEU A 448 38.22 -24.63 6.09
CA LEU A 448 39.29 -23.92 6.79
C LEU A 448 40.37 -24.86 7.37
N PRO A 449 40.06 -26.02 7.96
CA PRO A 449 41.09 -26.94 8.47
C PRO A 449 42.04 -27.49 7.40
N PHE A 450 41.61 -27.52 6.13
CA PHE A 450 42.42 -28.02 5.01
C PHE A 450 43.27 -26.92 4.37
N HIS A 451 43.05 -25.65 4.73
CA HIS A 451 43.75 -24.51 4.17
C HIS A 451 45.27 -24.61 4.32
N SER A 452 45.76 -24.89 5.53
CA SER A 452 47.20 -24.94 5.84
C SER A 452 47.96 -26.05 5.12
N THR A 453 47.24 -27.04 4.58
CA THR A 453 47.82 -28.19 3.89
C THR A 453 47.79 -28.01 2.37
N LEU A 454 46.78 -27.30 1.85
CA LEU A 454 46.49 -27.24 0.42
C LEU A 454 46.85 -25.90 -0.22
N LEU A 455 46.74 -24.78 0.50
CA LEU A 455 46.97 -23.44 -0.05
C LEU A 455 48.12 -22.74 0.67
N ASP A 456 48.95 -22.03 -0.10
CA ASP A 456 49.95 -21.11 0.42
C ASP A 456 49.31 -19.70 0.50
N GLY A 457 49.13 -19.17 1.70
CA GLY A 457 48.52 -17.86 1.94
C GLY A 457 47.95 -17.70 3.35
N GLU A 458 47.50 -16.49 3.72
CA GLU A 458 46.70 -16.27 4.93
C GLU A 458 45.21 -16.44 4.59
N ALA A 459 44.45 -17.12 5.44
CA ALA A 459 43.02 -17.32 5.23
C ALA A 459 42.27 -15.96 5.38
N PRO A 460 41.26 -15.67 4.54
CA PRO A 460 40.48 -14.44 4.65
C PRO A 460 39.89 -14.27 6.06
N ARG A 461 40.15 -13.12 6.70
CA ARG A 461 39.61 -12.83 8.03
C ARG A 461 38.16 -12.39 7.87
N LEU A 462 37.24 -13.13 8.48
CA LEU A 462 35.83 -12.77 8.51
C LEU A 462 35.66 -11.48 9.33
N GLY A 463 35.16 -10.42 8.70
CA GLY A 463 34.80 -9.18 9.40
C GLY A 463 33.71 -9.39 10.45
N GLU A 464 33.71 -8.57 11.50
CA GLU A 464 32.72 -8.66 12.58
C GLU A 464 31.29 -8.49 12.04
N MET A 465 30.42 -9.43 12.40
CA MET A 465 29.14 -9.69 11.73
C MET A 465 28.05 -8.63 11.92
N ALA A 466 28.26 -7.61 12.75
CA ALA A 466 27.16 -6.78 13.25
C ALA A 466 26.99 -5.41 12.56
N SER A 467 27.92 -4.96 11.69
CA SER A 467 27.91 -3.55 11.24
C SER A 467 28.34 -3.26 9.79
N THR A 468 28.52 -4.28 8.93
CA THR A 468 28.98 -4.03 7.57
C THR A 468 27.84 -3.69 6.60
N ASN A 469 28.02 -2.60 5.84
CA ASN A 469 27.18 -2.19 4.71
C ASN A 469 26.88 -3.40 3.80
N ALA A 470 25.67 -3.49 3.23
CA ALA A 470 25.25 -4.60 2.35
C ALA A 470 26.25 -4.90 1.22
N ILE A 471 26.92 -3.87 0.69
CA ILE A 471 27.97 -4.01 -0.34
C ILE A 471 29.19 -4.75 0.23
N GLN A 472 29.62 -4.41 1.44
CA GLN A 472 30.73 -5.06 2.10
C GLN A 472 30.38 -6.51 2.46
N ALA A 473 29.17 -6.76 2.97
CA ALA A 473 28.70 -8.11 3.26
C ALA A 473 28.66 -9.00 2.00
N ALA A 474 28.30 -8.44 0.84
CA ALA A 474 28.37 -9.14 -0.44
C ALA A 474 29.82 -9.43 -0.87
N SER A 475 30.72 -8.45 -0.71
CA SER A 475 32.16 -8.59 -1.00
C SER A 475 32.79 -9.70 -0.16
N ASP A 476 32.56 -9.69 1.16
CA ASP A 476 33.08 -10.69 2.08
C ASP A 476 32.55 -12.09 1.74
N THR A 477 31.28 -12.18 1.31
CA THR A 477 30.67 -13.44 0.86
C THR A 477 31.32 -13.98 -0.41
N MET A 478 31.65 -13.09 -1.34
CA MET A 478 32.32 -13.45 -2.59
C MET A 478 33.76 -13.92 -2.35
N GLU A 479 34.49 -13.25 -1.45
CA GLU A 479 35.84 -13.66 -1.05
C GLU A 479 35.84 -15.03 -0.35
N MET A 480 34.87 -15.28 0.55
CA MET A 480 34.69 -16.59 1.19
C MET A 480 34.45 -17.68 0.15
N ILE A 481 33.53 -17.46 -0.79
CA ILE A 481 33.20 -18.44 -1.83
C ILE A 481 34.43 -18.71 -2.72
N SER A 482 35.12 -17.67 -3.19
CA SER A 482 36.34 -17.82 -4.00
C SER A 482 37.44 -18.58 -3.25
N PHE A 483 37.60 -18.33 -1.96
CA PHE A 483 38.54 -19.08 -1.13
C PHE A 483 38.16 -20.56 -1.01
N THR A 484 36.88 -20.85 -0.73
CA THR A 484 36.38 -22.23 -0.65
C THR A 484 36.51 -22.97 -1.98
N GLU A 485 36.29 -22.28 -3.09
CA GLU A 485 36.48 -22.80 -4.45
C GLU A 485 37.94 -23.18 -4.71
N LYS A 486 38.90 -22.34 -4.29
CA LYS A 486 40.33 -22.65 -4.42
C LYS A 486 40.74 -23.90 -3.64
N ILE A 487 40.23 -24.06 -2.41
CA ILE A 487 40.49 -25.25 -1.59
C ILE A 487 39.91 -26.49 -2.28
N LEU A 488 38.62 -26.46 -2.65
CA LEU A 488 37.95 -27.57 -3.32
C LEU A 488 38.64 -27.91 -4.64
N GLY A 489 39.02 -26.92 -5.43
CA GLY A 489 39.74 -27.10 -6.69
C GLY A 489 41.05 -27.86 -6.49
N LYS A 490 41.85 -27.50 -5.46
CA LYS A 490 43.06 -28.26 -5.12
C LYS A 490 42.77 -29.66 -4.58
N MET A 491 41.77 -29.83 -3.73
CA MET A 491 41.34 -31.17 -3.27
C MET A 491 40.96 -32.06 -4.46
N LEU A 492 40.24 -31.51 -5.45
CA LEU A 492 39.85 -32.21 -6.67
C LEU A 492 41.05 -32.59 -7.55
N VAL A 493 42.06 -31.72 -7.64
CA VAL A 493 43.33 -32.01 -8.34
C VAL A 493 44.10 -33.12 -7.63
N GLU A 494 44.20 -33.08 -6.29
CA GLU A 494 44.93 -34.09 -5.50
C GLU A 494 44.23 -35.45 -5.45
N ILE A 495 42.89 -35.48 -5.47
CA ILE A 495 42.09 -36.72 -5.48
C ILE A 495 42.08 -37.39 -6.88
N GLY A 496 42.51 -36.68 -7.93
CA GLY A 496 42.88 -37.30 -9.22
C GLY A 496 41.73 -37.96 -9.99
N GLY A 497 40.57 -37.32 -10.11
CA GLY A 497 39.38 -37.95 -10.70
C GLY A 497 38.55 -37.18 -11.73
N ILE A 498 38.73 -35.86 -11.92
CA ILE A 498 37.87 -35.08 -12.83
C ILE A 498 38.72 -34.09 -13.63
N ARG A 499 38.71 -34.24 -14.96
CA ARG A 499 39.37 -33.30 -15.88
C ARG A 499 38.60 -31.97 -15.85
N PHE A 500 39.29 -30.87 -15.53
CA PHE A 500 38.75 -29.52 -15.63
C PHE A 500 38.33 -29.22 -17.09
N VAL A 501 37.08 -28.81 -17.31
CA VAL A 501 36.69 -28.07 -18.50
C VAL A 501 36.99 -26.60 -18.20
N GLU A 502 38.10 -26.08 -18.73
CA GLU A 502 38.35 -24.64 -18.76
C GLU A 502 37.25 -23.98 -19.61
N ILE A 503 36.25 -23.37 -18.97
CA ILE A 503 35.36 -22.43 -19.66
C ILE A 503 36.13 -21.11 -19.75
N LYS A 504 36.92 -20.96 -20.81
CA LYS A 504 37.45 -19.65 -21.20
C LYS A 504 36.31 -18.81 -21.72
N ALA A 505 36.01 -17.73 -21.01
CA ALA A 505 35.13 -16.66 -21.46
C ALA A 505 35.71 -16.01 -22.72
N GLY A 506 35.25 -16.48 -23.88
CA GLY A 506 35.59 -15.97 -25.20
C GLY A 506 34.32 -15.84 -26.02
N ARG A 507 34.12 -14.67 -26.62
CA ARG A 507 32.97 -14.31 -27.45
C ARG A 507 32.85 -15.20 -28.69
N GLU A 508 31.60 -15.25 -29.14
CA GLU A 508 31.10 -15.54 -30.50
C GLU A 508 30.75 -16.98 -30.92
N LYS A 509 29.45 -17.10 -31.20
CA LYS A 509 28.74 -17.73 -32.33
C LYS A 509 28.20 -19.15 -32.17
N ASP A 510 26.92 -19.19 -32.54
CA ASP A 510 26.02 -20.31 -32.79
C ASP A 510 26.73 -21.54 -33.40
N ASP A 511 26.45 -22.71 -32.84
CA ASP A 511 26.01 -23.88 -33.61
C ASP A 511 25.57 -25.02 -32.66
N ASP A 512 24.54 -25.72 -33.12
CA ASP A 512 23.82 -26.79 -32.45
C ASP A 512 24.72 -27.96 -32.00
N PHE A 513 24.65 -28.34 -30.73
CA PHE A 513 25.06 -29.68 -30.29
C PHE A 513 24.29 -30.15 -29.04
N VAL A 514 23.45 -31.16 -29.22
CA VAL A 514 22.82 -31.95 -28.16
C VAL A 514 23.87 -32.90 -27.55
N PRO A 515 23.92 -33.05 -26.21
CA PRO A 515 24.14 -34.39 -25.70
C PRO A 515 23.15 -34.78 -24.60
N ASP A 516 22.72 -36.01 -24.80
CA ASP A 516 21.85 -36.86 -24.03
C ASP A 516 22.52 -37.35 -22.73
N ILE A 517 21.73 -37.33 -21.65
CA ILE A 517 21.75 -38.14 -20.41
C ILE A 517 23.06 -38.30 -19.60
N GLY A 518 22.98 -37.83 -18.35
CA GLY A 518 23.22 -38.75 -17.21
C GLY A 518 24.01 -38.21 -16.03
N THR A 519 23.37 -37.51 -15.09
CA THR A 519 23.50 -37.79 -13.65
C THR A 519 22.53 -36.97 -12.79
N ASN A 520 21.92 -37.67 -11.86
CA ASN A 520 20.81 -37.26 -11.00
C ASN A 520 21.09 -36.06 -10.09
N CYS A 521 20.26 -35.01 -10.19
CA CYS A 521 19.85 -34.20 -9.03
C CYS A 521 18.38 -33.79 -9.19
N ARG A 522 17.51 -34.53 -8.51
CA ARG A 522 16.07 -34.28 -8.41
C ARG A 522 15.83 -33.10 -7.47
N VAL A 523 15.56 -31.92 -8.04
CA VAL A 523 14.95 -30.79 -7.32
C VAL A 523 13.54 -30.63 -7.88
N THR A 524 12.54 -31.07 -7.11
CA THR A 524 11.14 -30.80 -7.42
C THR A 524 10.82 -29.35 -7.05
N LEU A 525 10.85 -28.46 -8.03
CA LEU A 525 10.10 -27.21 -7.99
C LEU A 525 8.74 -27.50 -8.64
N GLN A 526 7.66 -27.37 -7.89
CA GLN A 526 6.32 -27.34 -8.48
C GLN A 526 6.10 -25.97 -9.11
N PRO A 527 5.82 -25.87 -10.42
CA PRO A 527 5.30 -24.66 -11.02
C PRO A 527 3.79 -24.59 -10.76
N LYS A 528 3.34 -23.48 -10.19
CA LYS A 528 1.91 -23.16 -10.14
C LYS A 528 1.58 -22.46 -11.45
N ASN A 529 0.92 -23.19 -12.35
CA ASN A 529 0.46 -22.72 -13.64
C ASN A 529 -0.41 -21.46 -13.48
N ARG A 530 -0.06 -20.43 -14.24
CA ARG A 530 -0.92 -19.30 -14.59
C ARG A 530 -1.28 -19.54 -16.04
N GLU A 531 -2.48 -20.06 -16.26
CA GLU A 531 -3.07 -20.14 -17.60
C GLU A 531 -3.54 -18.73 -17.96
N GLU A 532 -3.05 -18.28 -19.11
CA GLU A 532 -3.60 -17.19 -19.90
C GLU A 532 -4.77 -17.78 -20.68
N ASP A 533 -5.97 -17.20 -20.51
CA ASP A 533 -7.06 -17.37 -21.47
C ASP A 533 -7.47 -15.96 -21.93
N GLU A 534 -7.39 -15.77 -23.24
CA GLU A 534 -7.90 -14.63 -24.00
C GLU A 534 -9.39 -14.85 -24.37
N ALA A 535 -10.08 -13.73 -24.60
CA ALA A 535 -11.37 -13.58 -25.30
C ALA A 535 -12.64 -13.94 -24.46
N GLU A 536 -13.81 -13.30 -24.58
CA GLU A 536 -14.46 -12.51 -25.63
C GLU A 536 -15.42 -11.48 -24.98
N ASP A 537 -15.82 -10.50 -25.80
CA ASP A 537 -16.86 -9.51 -25.54
C ASP A 537 -18.24 -10.17 -25.38
N GLU A 538 -19.01 -9.82 -24.35
CA GLU A 538 -20.48 -9.88 -24.38
C GLU A 538 -21.08 -8.69 -23.61
N ASP A 539 -21.69 -7.78 -24.37
CA ASP A 539 -22.67 -6.79 -23.91
C ASP A 539 -23.94 -7.52 -23.45
N GLU A 540 -24.39 -7.38 -22.20
CA GLU A 540 -25.82 -7.48 -21.88
C GLU A 540 -26.23 -6.61 -20.67
N ASP A 541 -27.35 -5.92 -20.90
CA ASP A 541 -28.16 -5.11 -19.99
C ASP A 541 -28.52 -5.82 -18.67
N ALA A 542 -28.42 -5.09 -17.55
CA ALA A 542 -29.23 -5.36 -16.36
C ALA A 542 -29.46 -4.09 -15.53
N THR A 543 -30.64 -3.50 -15.74
CA THR A 543 -31.54 -2.91 -14.73
C THR A 543 -30.92 -2.67 -13.34
N VAL A 544 -30.58 -1.41 -13.06
CA VAL A 544 -30.22 -0.93 -11.72
C VAL A 544 -31.50 -0.77 -10.90
N ASP A 545 -31.70 -1.69 -9.98
CA ASP A 545 -32.70 -1.60 -8.92
C ASP A 545 -32.25 -0.54 -7.89
N LEU A 546 -33.13 0.43 -7.65
CA LEU A 546 -32.94 1.63 -6.87
C LEU A 546 -33.34 1.37 -5.42
N THR A 547 -32.42 0.90 -4.58
CA THR A 547 -32.45 1.18 -3.13
C THR A 547 -31.08 0.94 -2.49
N ASP A 548 -30.32 2.02 -2.25
CA ASP A 548 -29.40 2.08 -1.12
C ASP A 548 -29.06 3.56 -0.81
N ASP A 549 -29.89 4.15 0.05
CA ASP A 549 -29.66 5.46 0.67
C ASP A 549 -28.54 5.35 1.72
N VAL A 550 -27.29 5.22 1.26
CA VAL A 550 -26.11 5.43 2.10
C VAL A 550 -25.67 6.88 1.96
N PRO A 551 -25.78 7.72 3.02
CA PRO A 551 -25.39 9.12 2.94
C PRO A 551 -23.91 9.23 2.58
N SER A 552 -23.64 9.93 1.47
CA SER A 552 -22.28 10.18 1.01
C SER A 552 -21.40 10.72 2.14
N ARG A 553 -20.15 10.28 2.19
CA ARG A 553 -19.12 10.62 3.19
C ARG A 553 -18.99 12.13 3.45
N ASN A 554 -19.35 12.98 2.49
CA ASN A 554 -19.38 14.43 2.66
C ASN A 554 -20.51 14.91 3.58
N MET A 555 -21.68 14.26 3.57
CA MET A 555 -22.81 14.57 4.45
C MET A 555 -22.54 14.18 5.92
N LEU A 556 -21.81 13.09 6.13
CA LEU A 556 -21.34 12.68 7.46
C LEU A 556 -20.31 13.66 8.03
N LYS A 557 -19.47 14.23 7.16
CA LYS A 557 -18.46 15.22 7.56
C LYS A 557 -19.10 16.55 7.97
N THR A 558 -20.02 17.09 7.18
CA THR A 558 -20.77 18.32 7.55
C THR A 558 -21.63 18.13 8.79
N SER A 559 -22.25 16.96 8.96
CA SER A 559 -23.01 16.65 10.18
C SER A 559 -22.13 16.53 11.43
N SER A 560 -20.88 16.06 11.26
CA SER A 560 -19.91 15.99 12.35
C SER A 560 -19.35 17.37 12.72
N GLU A 561 -19.09 18.23 11.74
CA GLU A 561 -18.60 19.61 11.95
C GLU A 561 -19.65 20.46 12.68
N MET A 562 -20.94 20.39 12.28
CA MET A 562 -22.01 21.09 13.00
C MET A 562 -22.15 20.65 14.47
N ARG A 563 -21.92 19.37 14.77
CA ARG A 563 -21.98 18.87 16.16
C ARG A 563 -20.79 19.32 17.00
N VAL A 564 -19.62 19.50 16.38
CA VAL A 564 -18.43 20.03 17.06
C VAL A 564 -18.61 21.53 17.35
N ASP A 565 -19.14 22.30 16.39
CA ASP A 565 -19.40 23.73 16.59
C ASP A 565 -20.52 24.00 17.60
N ALA A 566 -21.55 23.16 17.65
CA ALA A 566 -22.58 23.23 18.70
C ALA A 566 -21.97 23.04 20.11
N ARG A 567 -21.06 22.07 20.28
CA ARG A 567 -20.36 21.86 21.57
C ARG A 567 -19.41 23.02 21.93
N ARG A 568 -18.78 23.66 20.93
CA ARG A 568 -17.96 24.86 21.15
C ARG A 568 -18.80 26.07 21.59
N HIS A 569 -20.03 26.20 21.07
CA HIS A 569 -20.95 27.24 21.51
C HIS A 569 -21.52 27.00 22.92
N GLU A 570 -21.79 25.75 23.29
CA GLU A 570 -22.26 25.36 24.63
C GLU A 570 -21.18 25.66 25.69
N THR A 571 -19.94 25.23 25.45
CA THR A 571 -18.80 25.46 26.36
C THR A 571 -18.43 26.95 26.48
N ARG A 572 -18.66 27.75 25.44
CA ARG A 572 -18.50 29.21 25.50
C ARG A 572 -19.60 29.88 26.34
N LYS A 573 -20.85 29.38 26.30
CA LYS A 573 -21.95 29.88 27.15
C LYS A 573 -21.75 29.53 28.62
N GLU A 574 -21.18 28.37 28.93
CA GLU A 574 -20.85 27.97 30.31
C GLU A 574 -19.73 28.84 30.90
N ARG A 575 -18.70 29.19 30.11
CA ARG A 575 -17.66 30.13 30.56
C ARG A 575 -18.20 31.53 30.85
N ILE A 576 -19.10 32.04 30.02
CA ILE A 576 -19.75 33.35 30.24
C ILE A 576 -20.64 33.35 31.51
N LYS A 577 -21.20 32.20 31.89
CA LYS A 577 -21.96 32.05 33.15
C LYS A 577 -21.09 31.94 34.41
N GLN A 578 -19.81 31.56 34.29
CA GLN A 578 -18.89 31.45 35.43
C GLN A 578 -18.14 32.77 35.74
N GLU A 579 -18.17 33.76 34.86
CA GLU A 579 -17.46 35.04 35.02
C GLU A 579 -18.32 36.18 35.60
N LEU A 580 -19.59 35.96 35.98
CA LEU A 580 -20.37 36.97 36.71
C LEU A 580 -20.33 36.72 38.23
N PRO A 581 -19.98 37.73 39.05
CA PRO A 581 -20.01 37.60 40.51
C PRO A 581 -21.45 37.62 41.04
N PRO A 582 -21.72 36.98 42.20
CA PRO A 582 -23.04 36.98 42.80
C PRO A 582 -23.34 38.37 43.41
N SER A 583 -24.40 39.02 42.93
CA SER A 583 -25.01 40.18 43.59
C SER A 583 -25.61 39.73 44.92
N GLN A 584 -25.03 40.21 46.02
CA GLN A 584 -25.59 40.11 47.36
C GLN A 584 -26.78 41.05 47.54
N GLU A 585 -27.81 40.50 48.18
CA GLU A 585 -29.01 41.15 48.70
C GLU A 585 -28.70 42.09 49.88
N GLU A 586 -29.50 43.17 49.91
CA GLU A 586 -30.16 43.79 51.08
C GLU A 586 -29.31 44.21 52.29
N ILE A 587 -29.08 45.53 52.39
CA ILE A 587 -29.10 46.23 53.68
C ILE A 587 -30.00 47.48 53.55
N GLU A 588 -31.12 47.40 54.24
CA GLU A 588 -32.09 48.43 54.59
C GLU A 588 -31.43 49.46 55.53
N PHE A 589 -31.54 50.77 55.26
CA PHE A 589 -31.49 51.80 56.33
C PHE A 589 -32.15 53.12 55.89
N ASP A 590 -32.94 53.64 56.82
CA ASP A 590 -33.96 54.67 56.74
C ASP A 590 -33.48 56.13 56.59
N ASP A 591 -34.45 56.95 56.17
CA ASP A 591 -34.52 58.42 56.04
C ASP A 591 -33.70 59.28 57.03
N THR A 592 -33.13 60.41 56.54
CA THR A 592 -33.36 61.76 57.10
C THR A 592 -32.93 62.87 56.12
N ILE A 593 -33.86 63.81 55.95
CA ILE A 593 -33.90 65.06 55.16
C ILE A 593 -32.76 66.05 55.48
N GLN A 594 -32.21 66.77 54.48
CA GLN A 594 -32.14 68.27 54.47
C GLN A 594 -31.44 68.88 53.22
N THR A 595 -32.27 69.55 52.41
CA THR A 595 -32.10 70.89 51.78
C THR A 595 -30.90 71.23 50.86
N ALA A 596 -31.27 71.51 49.61
CA ALA A 596 -30.69 72.44 48.60
C ALA A 596 -30.31 73.84 49.18
N PRO A 597 -29.60 74.78 48.48
CA PRO A 597 -29.61 75.02 47.01
C PRO A 597 -28.28 75.39 46.29
N ASP A 598 -28.19 74.98 45.01
CA ASP A 598 -28.02 75.76 43.74
C ASP A 598 -27.56 77.25 43.77
N PRO A 599 -27.09 77.86 42.64
CA PRO A 599 -26.90 77.35 41.26
C PRO A 599 -25.69 77.94 40.45
N GLU A 600 -25.66 77.62 39.14
CA GLU A 600 -25.04 78.34 37.99
C GLU A 600 -23.51 78.11 37.75
N ASP A 601 -22.97 77.94 36.55
CA ASP A 601 -23.44 78.21 35.19
C ASP A 601 -22.49 77.60 34.12
N HIS A 602 -22.98 77.53 32.87
CA HIS A 602 -22.25 77.47 31.58
C HIS A 602 -21.61 76.12 31.13
N VAL A 603 -22.18 75.40 30.15
CA VAL A 603 -22.38 75.63 28.69
C VAL A 603 -21.41 74.76 27.87
N CYS A 604 -22.03 73.93 27.04
CA CYS A 604 -21.43 73.07 26.02
C CYS A 604 -20.71 73.85 24.90
N GLU A 605 -19.93 73.09 24.13
CA GLU A 605 -19.89 73.04 22.66
C GLU A 605 -18.55 73.28 21.93
N ASN A 606 -18.31 72.34 21.00
CA ASN A 606 -17.74 72.47 19.66
C ASN A 606 -16.24 72.18 19.41
N PHE A 607 -16.05 71.00 18.80
CA PHE A 607 -15.33 70.76 17.55
C PHE A 607 -15.00 72.02 16.73
N ILE A 608 -13.78 72.07 16.17
CA ILE A 608 -13.49 72.39 14.75
C ILE A 608 -11.97 72.23 14.50
N SER A 609 -11.63 71.61 13.37
CA SER A 609 -10.29 71.50 12.78
C SER A 609 -9.70 72.87 12.40
N PRO A 610 -8.44 72.91 11.92
CA PRO A 610 -8.32 73.42 10.56
C PRO A 610 -7.27 72.70 9.69
N ALA A 611 -7.58 72.65 8.40
CA ALA A 611 -6.65 72.43 7.31
C ALA A 611 -6.68 73.64 6.36
N LYS A 612 -5.63 73.75 5.52
CA LYS A 612 -5.40 74.63 4.34
C LYS A 612 -4.69 75.96 4.67
N SER A 613 -3.76 76.52 3.88
CA SER A 613 -3.14 76.17 2.58
C SER A 613 -2.14 77.30 2.16
N LEU A 614 -1.43 77.09 1.04
CA LEU A 614 -0.80 78.07 0.11
C LEU A 614 0.64 78.54 0.44
N SER A 615 1.57 78.83 -0.48
CA SER A 615 1.76 78.57 -1.91
C SER A 615 3.11 79.18 -2.39
N LYS A 616 3.74 78.58 -3.42
CA LYS A 616 4.52 79.19 -4.53
C LYS A 616 5.87 79.95 -4.30
N LYS A 617 6.94 79.45 -4.94
CA LYS A 617 7.79 80.05 -6.04
C LYS A 617 9.18 79.35 -6.08
N LYS A 618 9.55 78.54 -7.09
CA LYS A 618 10.12 78.85 -8.44
C LYS A 618 11.44 79.68 -8.42
N LYS A 619 12.61 79.05 -8.64
CA LYS A 619 13.42 79.07 -9.89
C LYS A 619 14.84 78.43 -9.73
N PRO A 620 15.51 78.08 -10.86
CA PRO A 620 16.64 77.16 -10.95
C PRO A 620 18.00 77.86 -11.15
N MET A 621 19.11 77.12 -11.03
CA MET A 621 20.42 77.50 -11.59
C MET A 621 21.08 76.27 -12.22
N ASP A 622 21.04 76.23 -13.55
CA ASP A 622 22.01 75.55 -14.40
C ASP A 622 23.28 76.41 -14.51
N GLY A 623 24.44 75.77 -14.68
CA GLY A 623 25.69 76.50 -14.92
C GLY A 623 26.99 75.70 -14.94
N VAL A 624 27.07 74.70 -15.83
CA VAL A 624 28.20 74.39 -16.75
C VAL A 624 29.64 74.53 -16.23
N ARG A 625 30.39 73.41 -16.26
CA ARG A 625 31.70 73.35 -16.96
C ARG A 625 32.05 71.91 -17.39
N ALA A 626 32.14 71.73 -18.70
CA ALA A 626 32.74 70.60 -19.39
C ALA A 626 34.19 70.93 -19.79
N PHE A 627 35.03 69.90 -19.94
CA PHE A 627 36.33 69.71 -20.64
C PHE A 627 37.08 68.62 -19.85
N LEU A 628 37.49 67.44 -20.36
CA LEU A 628 38.01 67.03 -21.67
C LEU A 628 37.73 65.53 -21.95
N THR A 629 37.40 65.25 -23.21
CA THR A 629 37.59 64.02 -24.01
C THR A 629 39.10 63.78 -24.24
N GLU A 630 39.71 62.59 -24.40
CA GLU A 630 39.56 61.49 -25.39
C GLU A 630 40.58 60.35 -24.99
N LEU A 631 40.16 59.08 -24.90
CA LEU A 631 40.52 57.90 -25.74
C LEU A 631 41.51 56.87 -25.10
N PRO A 632 41.47 55.56 -25.51
CA PRO A 632 41.83 54.36 -24.74
C PRO A 632 42.95 53.54 -25.45
N PRO A 633 42.97 52.18 -25.44
CA PRO A 633 43.04 51.16 -24.38
C PRO A 633 44.35 50.32 -24.46
N GLU A 634 44.72 49.61 -23.39
CA GLU A 634 45.61 48.41 -23.35
C GLU A 634 45.61 47.96 -21.87
N GLY A 635 45.44 46.70 -21.45
CA GLY A 635 46.02 45.45 -21.92
C GLY A 635 46.87 44.86 -20.78
N TYR A 636 46.51 43.68 -20.27
CA TYR A 636 47.33 42.71 -19.51
C TYR A 636 48.12 43.16 -18.24
N ILE A 637 47.72 42.65 -17.07
CA ILE A 637 48.33 41.56 -16.27
C ILE A 637 47.46 41.32 -15.04
#